data_AF-A0A0J9XJW2-F1
#
_entry.id   AF-A0A0J9XJW2-F1
#
_cell.length_a   1.000
_cell.length_b   1.000
_cell.length_c   1.000
_cell.angle_alpha   90.00
_cell.angle_beta   90.00
_cell.angle_gamma   90.00
#
_symmetry.space_group_name_H-M   'P 1'
#
loop_
_entity.id
_entity.type
_entity.pdbx_description
1 polymer ?
#
loop_
_entity_poly.entity_id
_entity_poly.type
_entity_poly.pdbx_seq_one_letter_code
_entity_poly.pdbx_strand_id
1 'polypeptide(L)'
;MSAMRIYNALTGRMTEANPDEFLSVADLKAWIQRNQNVSVDSQLLLTSRAVQLKLESMSYGQQVFIFDKNLFSLSTSSTNLALLKPDCDSLEIPPIPNLNNPSSTSVVSIINVCMARFTWAQEVQKTAQALTMQIDRILFEIGVIKQSLDISLVHLRHHAVGIEKLFNSTVEFAMALEQDASAGSNWKSVLGKLDQIQVLPALLSEEASGKRALSDWIDQTELATIDHQFDSNQQAIKTILSQLRNDVGKVINEGHKLNDDANTWLKERPSITGDSGWQDLLEDIITILHKIQEDCDFVATLSDNAANKKTAVRLMTLHEKEFLPNISDMTREIWEITKKWALVKVSAQKQMISFLQRVSKLQSDTSPLRPKITETGKRLKALEAQRVVLARAIDMPYLYGTILLEFLRRQEWLTEVKQSVSKSAETMAGWINQEQHVRNKWQKKYGDSLGQLKSFGGHDSPSVDVSLLYSRESSMYKVTRRDMENYIDTLKNLNLEEECEELRVQYYQLSKPVIYNSFAVQKKPNKLFKGGSISESQIEPSFRSTTPIEEVDNAIVQGYEARIRKLEDLLHRNQFRDSFQSPELKGVFKKPITPPATNQEEIKRLNEKIQQLEKANETGAQEIENIKKSLKDSEEENKRLVEEARMMKSDLFDNLRTKENEFKQERMSLNGEIKELKGKIYDLEIDLDRETNKCISLEGSADDLQQKVILLENQLKTNQNSVNEQLALEKAQIEANYDKLRIKFELLYSSARDISQKLFTSYKRSCDMLECIGLQASKVLDDNGELVSFKIQRVKGLGRRRNASGSIGDVSILDSPGTEEKLNNNSDIPIDPKVFYWLNSYYNDSEDEEAEADEDDRTSVITADSSMQSALIQKHRRKMSTVREHRYRQFLDTVYLDYDLFRDSVTKRFNDVEHLARKLQKEARNYRDRAHTQEQQSRQKLAYKSFQKGELALFLPTRDPTRDPNPWAAFNVGAPHYFLKPSSELQLSNREWLVARITKMEERVVDRAKGKEGDNPFDLSDGLRWHLIEAKEER
;
A
#
# COMPACT_ATOMS: atom_id res chain seq x y z
N MET A 1 4.85 -29.62 8.62
CA MET A 1 5.09 -28.15 8.57
C MET A 1 6.45 -27.90 9.20
N SER A 2 7.27 -26.96 8.69
CA SER A 2 8.52 -26.58 9.37
C SER A 2 8.17 -25.72 10.59
N ALA A 3 8.77 -26.00 11.75
CA ALA A 3 8.64 -25.13 12.92
C ALA A 3 9.15 -23.70 12.64
N MET A 4 8.75 -22.73 13.48
CA MET A 4 9.32 -21.38 13.45
C MET A 4 10.76 -21.45 13.97
N ARG A 5 11.71 -20.87 13.23
CA ARG A 5 13.14 -20.92 13.56
C ARG A 5 13.58 -19.63 14.24
N ILE A 6 14.02 -19.77 15.48
CA ILE A 6 14.47 -18.66 16.33
C ILE A 6 15.99 -18.70 16.41
N TYR A 7 16.64 -17.66 15.89
CA TYR A 7 18.09 -17.49 15.83
C TYR A 7 18.56 -16.46 16.86
N ASN A 8 19.61 -16.78 17.61
CA ASN A 8 20.26 -15.87 18.54
C ASN A 8 21.38 -15.09 17.82
N ALA A 9 21.21 -13.79 17.63
CA ALA A 9 22.08 -12.95 16.79
C ALA A 9 23.54 -12.86 17.27
N LEU A 10 23.83 -13.17 18.54
CA LEU A 10 25.19 -13.21 19.06
C LEU A 10 25.78 -14.63 19.08
N THR A 11 25.01 -15.64 19.50
CA THR A 11 25.59 -16.99 19.63
C THR A 11 25.57 -17.78 18.33
N GLY A 12 24.74 -17.37 17.36
CA GLY A 12 24.44 -18.10 16.14
C GLY A 12 23.50 -19.30 16.33
N ARG A 13 23.16 -19.63 17.59
CA ARG A 13 22.37 -20.82 17.91
C ARG A 13 20.94 -20.68 17.41
N MET A 14 20.45 -21.73 16.78
CA MET A 14 19.09 -21.89 16.27
C MET A 14 18.28 -22.77 17.24
N THR A 15 17.05 -22.38 17.50
CA THR A 15 16.07 -23.13 18.30
C THR A 15 14.73 -23.11 17.57
N GLU A 16 14.09 -24.28 17.46
CA GLU A 16 12.76 -24.39 16.86
C GLU A 16 11.66 -24.14 17.90
N ALA A 17 10.58 -23.50 17.47
CA ALA A 17 9.41 -23.20 18.29
C ALA A 17 8.11 -23.42 17.50
N ASN A 18 7.05 -23.80 18.21
CA ASN A 18 5.73 -24.03 17.65
C ASN A 18 4.91 -22.72 17.71
N PRO A 19 4.47 -22.13 16.57
CA PRO A 19 3.67 -20.89 16.57
C PRO A 19 2.41 -20.98 17.45
N ASP A 20 1.74 -22.14 17.43
CA ASP A 20 0.43 -22.36 18.05
C ASP A 20 0.47 -22.37 19.59
N GLU A 21 1.66 -22.41 20.20
CA GLU A 21 1.84 -22.32 21.66
C GLU A 21 1.80 -20.87 22.19
N PHE A 22 1.76 -19.86 21.31
CA PHE A 22 1.91 -18.46 21.69
C PHE A 22 0.67 -17.62 21.36
N LEU A 23 -0.14 -17.29 22.38
CA LEU A 23 -1.28 -16.39 22.24
C LEU A 23 -0.87 -14.91 22.07
N SER A 24 0.37 -14.57 22.41
CA SER A 24 0.93 -13.23 22.24
C SER A 24 2.45 -13.24 22.02
N VAL A 25 2.97 -12.13 21.49
CA VAL A 25 4.43 -11.90 21.40
C VAL A 25 5.10 -11.87 22.79
N ALA A 26 4.36 -11.57 23.87
CA ALA A 26 4.90 -11.59 25.23
C ALA A 26 5.15 -13.03 25.72
N ASP A 27 4.31 -13.99 25.34
CA ASP A 27 4.48 -15.41 25.67
C ASP A 27 5.72 -15.98 24.97
N LEU A 28 5.90 -15.63 23.69
CA LEU A 28 7.12 -15.94 22.94
C LEU A 28 8.37 -15.34 23.60
N LYS A 29 8.33 -14.07 24.04
CA LYS A 29 9.44 -13.46 24.78
C LYS A 29 9.77 -14.18 26.08
N ALA A 30 8.77 -14.63 26.83
CA ALA A 30 8.95 -15.39 28.07
C ALA A 30 9.52 -16.80 27.80
N TRP A 31 9.13 -17.44 26.70
CA TRP A 31 9.71 -18.70 26.22
C TRP A 31 11.19 -18.51 25.83
N ILE A 32 11.51 -17.44 25.10
CA ILE A 32 12.89 -17.08 24.73
C ILE A 32 13.75 -16.83 25.98
N GLN A 33 13.19 -16.19 27.02
CA GLN A 33 13.92 -16.00 28.28
C GLN A 33 14.30 -17.33 28.94
N ARG A 34 13.39 -18.34 28.92
CA ARG A 34 13.65 -19.67 29.50
C ARG A 34 14.69 -20.47 28.71
N ASN A 35 14.68 -20.37 27.39
CA ASN A 35 15.48 -21.24 26.51
C ASN A 35 16.80 -20.62 26.03
N GLN A 36 16.90 -19.29 25.99
CA GLN A 36 18.07 -18.55 25.48
C GLN A 36 18.67 -17.56 26.51
N ASN A 37 18.12 -17.50 27.74
CA ASN A 37 18.57 -16.63 28.85
C ASN A 37 18.60 -15.12 28.56
N VAL A 38 17.87 -14.63 27.55
CA VAL A 38 17.76 -13.19 27.24
C VAL A 38 16.57 -12.56 27.96
N SER A 39 16.77 -11.43 28.66
CA SER A 39 15.69 -10.76 29.41
C SER A 39 14.60 -10.17 28.48
N VAL A 40 13.32 -10.33 28.87
CA VAL A 40 12.14 -9.91 28.09
C VAL A 40 12.20 -8.44 27.64
N ASP A 41 12.71 -7.54 28.49
CA ASP A 41 12.82 -6.10 28.19
C ASP A 41 13.93 -5.78 27.18
N SER A 42 15.05 -6.52 27.27
CA SER A 42 16.21 -6.31 26.42
C SER A 42 16.12 -7.04 25.07
N GLN A 43 15.24 -8.04 24.93
CA GLN A 43 14.91 -8.67 23.65
C GLN A 43 14.34 -7.66 22.62
N LEU A 44 15.03 -7.52 21.50
CA LEU A 44 14.50 -7.04 20.22
C LEU A 44 14.36 -8.26 19.29
N LEU A 45 13.19 -8.42 18.66
CA LEU A 45 12.88 -9.53 17.75
C LEU A 45 12.63 -8.99 16.35
N LEU A 46 13.46 -9.37 15.38
CA LEU A 46 13.31 -9.02 13.96
C LEU A 46 13.00 -10.25 13.12
N THR A 47 12.18 -10.11 12.07
CA THR A 47 12.00 -11.14 11.04
C THR A 47 13.17 -11.13 10.05
N SER A 48 13.25 -12.14 9.18
CA SER A 48 14.17 -12.14 8.02
C SER A 48 14.05 -10.88 7.16
N ARG A 49 12.84 -10.32 7.00
CA ARG A 49 12.58 -9.04 6.29
C ARG A 49 12.96 -7.78 7.10
N ALA A 50 13.72 -7.92 8.19
CA ALA A 50 14.18 -6.83 9.05
C ALA A 50 13.07 -5.95 9.68
N VAL A 51 11.88 -6.52 9.87
CA VAL A 51 10.73 -5.87 10.53
C VAL A 51 10.59 -6.41 11.94
N GLN A 52 10.21 -5.56 12.91
CA GLN A 52 9.92 -6.01 14.27
C GLN A 52 8.74 -6.99 14.29
N LEU A 53 8.92 -8.15 14.94
CA LEU A 53 7.94 -9.23 14.97
C LEU A 53 6.58 -8.79 15.55
N LYS A 54 5.49 -9.18 14.88
CA LYS A 54 4.10 -9.03 15.32
C LYS A 54 3.46 -10.40 15.50
N LEU A 55 2.34 -10.46 16.23
CA LEU A 55 1.53 -11.68 16.35
C LEU A 55 1.01 -12.15 14.97
N GLU A 56 0.59 -11.21 14.12
CA GLU A 56 0.16 -11.42 12.73
C GLU A 56 1.21 -12.10 11.84
N SER A 57 2.50 -12.07 12.23
CA SER A 57 3.61 -12.62 11.47
C SER A 57 4.28 -13.83 12.14
N MET A 58 3.61 -14.47 13.11
CA MET A 58 4.04 -15.71 13.74
C MET A 58 3.41 -16.91 13.01
N SER A 59 4.16 -17.51 12.10
CA SER A 59 3.71 -18.64 11.27
C SER A 59 4.76 -19.75 11.18
N TYR A 60 4.33 -20.94 10.74
CA TYR A 60 5.23 -22.05 10.45
C TYR A 60 6.25 -21.65 9.36
N GLY A 61 7.50 -22.06 9.53
CA GLY A 61 8.62 -21.70 8.63
C GLY A 61 9.21 -20.30 8.83
N GLN A 62 8.57 -19.41 9.59
CA GLN A 62 9.06 -18.04 9.85
C GLN A 62 10.46 -18.06 10.51
N GLN A 63 11.31 -17.12 10.11
CA GLN A 63 12.64 -16.91 10.72
C GLN A 63 12.65 -15.66 11.60
N VAL A 64 13.05 -15.80 12.86
CA VAL A 64 13.07 -14.74 13.87
C VAL A 64 14.47 -14.61 14.48
N PHE A 65 15.02 -13.41 14.49
CA PHE A 65 16.36 -13.09 14.98
C PHE A 65 16.26 -12.29 16.30
N ILE A 66 16.85 -12.82 17.37
CA ILE A 66 16.88 -12.22 18.71
C ILE A 66 18.14 -11.39 18.89
N PHE A 67 17.97 -10.11 19.25
CA PHE A 67 19.05 -9.20 19.65
C PHE A 67 18.86 -8.81 21.12
N ASP A 68 19.92 -8.87 21.92
CA ASP A 68 19.92 -8.41 23.32
C ASP A 68 20.50 -6.98 23.41
N LYS A 69 19.63 -6.00 23.66
CA LYS A 69 20.00 -4.58 23.82
C LYS A 69 21.07 -4.32 24.87
N ASN A 70 21.18 -5.18 25.89
CA ASN A 70 22.15 -4.99 26.96
C ASN A 70 23.59 -5.13 26.43
N LEU A 71 23.82 -5.98 25.43
CA LEU A 71 25.15 -6.34 24.95
C LEU A 71 25.79 -5.28 24.05
N PHE A 72 24.97 -4.46 23.37
CA PHE A 72 25.40 -3.32 22.57
C PHE A 72 25.07 -1.95 23.19
N SER A 73 24.62 -1.94 24.46
CA SER A 73 24.52 -0.71 25.25
C SER A 73 25.91 -0.15 25.59
N LEU A 74 26.14 1.13 25.29
CA LEU A 74 27.44 1.82 25.45
C LEU A 74 27.97 1.85 26.91
N SER A 75 27.11 1.59 27.89
CA SER A 75 27.41 1.59 29.33
C SER A 75 28.02 0.28 29.86
N THR A 76 27.90 -0.83 29.13
CA THR A 76 28.04 -2.19 29.69
C THR A 76 29.13 -3.03 28.99
N SER A 77 29.95 -2.35 28.19
CA SER A 77 30.74 -2.94 27.11
C SER A 77 31.91 -3.83 27.56
N SER A 78 32.69 -3.37 28.55
CA SER A 78 33.97 -3.99 28.93
C SER A 78 33.81 -5.31 29.69
N THR A 79 32.77 -5.45 30.51
CA THR A 79 32.55 -6.66 31.33
C THR A 79 32.02 -7.83 30.50
N ASN A 80 31.10 -7.58 29.56
CA ASN A 80 30.44 -8.64 28.80
C ASN A 80 31.35 -9.24 27.71
N LEU A 81 32.22 -8.44 27.08
CA LEU A 81 33.19 -8.92 26.09
C LEU A 81 34.23 -9.90 26.67
N ALA A 82 34.43 -9.90 27.99
CA ALA A 82 35.32 -10.83 28.70
C ALA A 82 34.69 -12.20 29.01
N LEU A 83 33.36 -12.34 28.87
CA LEU A 83 32.64 -13.60 29.12
C LEU A 83 32.58 -14.51 27.88
N LEU A 84 32.88 -13.99 26.68
CA LEU A 84 32.94 -14.74 25.43
C LEU A 84 34.15 -15.69 25.40
N LYS A 85 33.93 -16.94 25.80
CA LYS A 85 34.88 -18.05 25.68
C LYS A 85 34.63 -18.86 24.40
N PRO A 86 35.67 -19.48 23.79
CA PRO A 86 35.48 -20.42 22.69
C PRO A 86 34.71 -21.66 23.17
N ASP A 87 33.70 -22.06 22.39
CA ASP A 87 32.78 -23.18 22.65
C ASP A 87 33.38 -24.50 22.12
N CYS A 88 34.46 -24.95 22.74
CA CYS A 88 35.28 -26.11 22.35
C CYS A 88 35.65 -26.96 23.58
N ASP A 89 35.37 -28.26 23.50
CA ASP A 89 35.50 -29.21 24.60
C ASP A 89 36.93 -29.77 24.74
N SER A 90 37.26 -30.33 25.90
CA SER A 90 38.55 -30.98 26.14
C SER A 90 38.65 -32.32 25.41
N LEU A 91 39.71 -32.49 24.62
CA LEU A 91 39.97 -33.72 23.86
C LEU A 91 40.35 -34.89 24.80
N GLU A 92 39.41 -35.81 25.02
CA GLU A 92 39.64 -37.06 25.73
C GLU A 92 39.79 -38.22 24.73
N ILE A 93 41.03 -38.67 24.51
CA ILE A 93 41.34 -39.88 23.73
C ILE A 93 41.63 -41.02 24.72
N PRO A 94 40.90 -42.16 24.68
CA PRO A 94 41.16 -43.30 25.56
C PRO A 94 42.55 -43.90 25.31
N PRO A 95 43.19 -44.56 26.31
CA PRO A 95 44.49 -45.20 26.12
C PRO A 95 44.43 -46.38 25.14
N ILE A 96 45.44 -46.52 24.28
CA ILE A 96 45.53 -47.57 23.26
C ILE A 96 45.58 -48.97 23.94
N PRO A 97 44.79 -49.97 23.48
CA PRO A 97 44.88 -51.36 23.93
C PRO A 97 46.22 -52.01 23.57
N ASN A 98 47.12 -52.06 24.54
CA ASN A 98 48.46 -52.62 24.39
C ASN A 98 48.49 -54.15 24.44
N LEU A 99 49.46 -54.75 23.73
CA LEU A 99 49.82 -56.15 23.89
C LEU A 99 50.59 -56.34 25.20
N ASN A 100 49.99 -57.06 26.16
CA ASN A 100 50.74 -57.61 27.30
C ASN A 100 51.64 -58.75 26.81
N ASN A 101 52.85 -58.36 26.36
CA ASN A 101 53.92 -59.25 25.88
C ASN A 101 54.38 -60.27 26.95
N PRO A 102 55.01 -61.42 26.59
CA PRO A 102 55.39 -61.84 25.24
C PRO A 102 55.03 -63.33 24.95
N SER A 103 53.77 -63.75 25.09
CA SER A 103 53.34 -65.07 24.57
C SER A 103 51.84 -65.13 24.21
N SER A 104 51.53 -64.89 22.94
CA SER A 104 50.20 -65.14 22.37
C SER A 104 50.01 -66.64 22.10
N THR A 105 49.74 -67.42 23.16
CA THR A 105 49.75 -68.89 23.14
C THR A 105 48.77 -69.49 22.11
N SER A 106 47.66 -68.81 21.84
CA SER A 106 46.65 -69.17 20.83
C SER A 106 46.27 -67.97 19.94
N VAL A 107 45.82 -68.23 18.71
CA VAL A 107 45.25 -67.21 17.81
C VAL A 107 44.08 -66.47 18.46
N VAL A 108 43.29 -67.13 19.31
CA VAL A 108 42.19 -66.52 20.09
C VAL A 108 42.67 -65.33 20.94
N SER A 109 43.87 -65.40 21.53
CA SER A 109 44.43 -64.27 22.28
C SER A 109 44.75 -63.05 21.38
N ILE A 110 45.08 -63.29 20.12
CA ILE A 110 45.37 -62.25 19.12
C ILE A 110 44.06 -61.63 18.60
N ILE A 111 43.03 -62.46 18.34
CA ILE A 111 41.69 -62.01 17.96
C ILE A 111 41.12 -61.06 19.02
N ASN A 112 41.19 -61.42 20.32
CA ASN A 112 40.69 -60.57 21.40
C ASN A 112 41.38 -59.19 21.44
N VAL A 113 42.68 -59.12 21.14
CA VAL A 113 43.43 -57.85 21.07
C VAL A 113 43.08 -57.06 19.80
N CYS A 114 42.88 -57.73 18.67
CA CYS A 114 42.40 -57.10 17.43
C CYS A 114 41.04 -56.44 17.65
N MET A 115 40.08 -57.18 18.21
CA MET A 115 38.74 -56.67 18.54
C MET A 115 38.80 -55.49 19.52
N ALA A 116 39.64 -55.57 20.56
CA ALA A 116 39.83 -54.45 21.49
C ALA A 116 40.35 -53.18 20.79
N ARG A 117 41.35 -53.33 19.90
CA ARG A 117 41.93 -52.23 19.10
C ARG A 117 40.94 -51.66 18.10
N PHE A 118 40.13 -52.51 17.46
CA PHE A 118 39.04 -52.09 16.59
C PHE A 118 37.98 -51.29 17.38
N THR A 119 37.54 -51.76 18.55
CA THR A 119 36.58 -50.99 19.38
C THR A 119 37.15 -49.66 19.89
N TRP A 120 38.46 -49.59 20.17
CA TRP A 120 39.13 -48.32 20.49
C TRP A 120 39.14 -47.37 19.28
N ALA A 121 39.47 -47.88 18.09
CA ALA A 121 39.52 -47.07 16.87
C ALA A 121 38.12 -46.57 16.46
N GLN A 122 37.08 -47.38 16.66
CA GLN A 122 35.68 -46.97 16.52
C GLN A 122 35.29 -45.84 17.50
N GLU A 123 35.77 -45.87 18.75
CA GLU A 123 35.45 -44.81 19.71
C GLU A 123 36.15 -43.50 19.36
N VAL A 124 37.43 -43.55 18.98
CA VAL A 124 38.17 -42.36 18.52
C VAL A 124 37.60 -41.79 17.21
N GLN A 125 37.12 -42.65 16.30
CA GLN A 125 36.37 -42.24 15.11
C GLN A 125 35.10 -41.45 15.47
N LYS A 126 34.30 -41.89 16.47
CA LYS A 126 33.12 -41.13 16.93
C LYS A 126 33.52 -39.76 17.47
N THR A 127 34.62 -39.67 18.22
CA THR A 127 35.16 -38.38 18.70
C THR A 127 35.53 -37.47 17.52
N ALA A 128 36.21 -37.98 16.49
CA ALA A 128 36.51 -37.24 15.27
C ALA A 128 35.24 -36.77 14.53
N GLN A 129 34.23 -37.64 14.39
CA GLN A 129 32.92 -37.29 13.80
C GLN A 129 32.21 -36.17 14.59
N ALA A 130 32.21 -36.25 15.93
CA ALA A 130 31.62 -35.23 16.78
C ALA A 130 32.34 -33.87 16.66
N LEU A 131 33.66 -33.87 16.53
CA LEU A 131 34.46 -32.65 16.31
C LEU A 131 34.21 -32.03 14.92
N THR A 132 34.05 -32.84 13.87
CA THR A 132 33.66 -32.35 12.54
C THR A 132 32.24 -31.75 12.57
N MET A 133 31.28 -32.41 13.22
CA MET A 133 29.94 -31.83 13.44
C MET A 133 29.99 -30.53 14.26
N GLN A 134 30.95 -30.38 15.19
CA GLN A 134 31.18 -29.13 15.93
C GLN A 134 31.77 -28.03 15.05
N ILE A 135 32.65 -28.36 14.09
CA ILE A 135 33.14 -27.41 13.06
C ILE A 135 31.98 -26.93 12.20
N ASP A 136 31.17 -27.84 11.64
CA ASP A 136 30.03 -27.49 10.78
C ASP A 136 28.99 -26.65 11.53
N ARG A 137 28.74 -26.96 12.83
CA ARG A 137 27.92 -26.13 13.70
C ARG A 137 28.50 -24.73 13.88
N ILE A 138 29.81 -24.61 14.15
CA ILE A 138 30.47 -23.31 14.33
C ILE A 138 30.42 -22.48 13.04
N LEU A 139 30.61 -23.09 11.87
CA LEU A 139 30.50 -22.44 10.57
C LEU A 139 29.08 -21.92 10.32
N PHE A 140 28.06 -22.74 10.59
CA PHE A 140 26.65 -22.33 10.53
C PHE A 140 26.35 -21.17 11.50
N GLU A 141 26.80 -21.27 12.75
CA GLU A 141 26.62 -20.22 13.76
C GLU A 141 27.30 -18.89 13.35
N ILE A 142 28.48 -18.93 12.71
CA ILE A 142 29.14 -17.74 12.12
C ILE A 142 28.30 -17.16 10.98
N GLY A 143 27.72 -18.00 10.11
CA GLY A 143 26.80 -17.59 9.05
C GLY A 143 25.57 -16.86 9.60
N VAL A 144 24.94 -17.41 10.64
CA VAL A 144 23.80 -16.79 11.34
C VAL A 144 24.19 -15.45 11.97
N ILE A 145 25.37 -15.33 12.58
CA ILE A 145 25.87 -14.05 13.14
C ILE A 145 26.03 -12.99 12.04
N LYS A 146 26.58 -13.36 10.87
CA LYS A 146 26.69 -12.44 9.71
C LYS A 146 25.31 -12.04 9.16
N GLN A 147 24.42 -12.99 8.92
CA GLN A 147 23.04 -12.74 8.49
C GLN A 147 22.29 -11.82 9.48
N SER A 148 22.51 -12.01 10.78
CA SER A 148 21.91 -11.16 11.82
C SER A 148 22.41 -9.72 11.78
N LEU A 149 23.67 -9.47 11.39
CA LEU A 149 24.17 -8.11 11.21
C LEU A 149 23.47 -7.43 10.03
N ASP A 150 23.39 -8.13 8.89
CA ASP A 150 22.75 -7.62 7.68
C ASP A 150 21.29 -7.21 7.94
N ILE A 151 20.51 -8.09 8.58
CA ILE A 151 19.13 -7.80 9.02
C ILE A 151 19.06 -6.56 9.93
N SER A 152 20.05 -6.34 10.79
CA SER A 152 20.12 -5.14 11.65
C SER A 152 20.41 -3.85 10.84
N LEU A 153 21.24 -3.95 9.81
CA LEU A 153 21.57 -2.83 8.89
C LEU A 153 20.40 -2.50 7.96
N VAL A 154 19.69 -3.51 7.44
CA VAL A 154 18.47 -3.33 6.66
C VAL A 154 17.39 -2.65 7.53
N HIS A 155 17.22 -3.04 8.80
CA HIS A 155 16.33 -2.35 9.73
C HIS A 155 16.72 -0.87 9.93
N LEU A 156 18.03 -0.59 10.07
CA LEU A 156 18.55 0.77 10.20
C LEU A 156 18.29 1.60 8.93
N ARG A 157 18.52 1.03 7.74
CA ARG A 157 18.27 1.66 6.43
C ARG A 157 16.80 2.03 6.27
N HIS A 158 15.87 1.14 6.59
CA HIS A 158 14.43 1.45 6.60
C HIS A 158 14.09 2.66 7.49
N HIS A 159 14.71 2.77 8.67
CA HIS A 159 14.46 3.90 9.57
C HIS A 159 15.08 5.22 9.07
N ALA A 160 16.29 5.17 8.50
CA ALA A 160 16.98 6.32 7.93
C ALA A 160 16.22 6.89 6.71
N VAL A 161 15.91 6.05 5.72
CA VAL A 161 15.15 6.43 4.51
C VAL A 161 13.76 6.97 4.87
N GLY A 162 13.10 6.39 5.89
CA GLY A 162 11.82 6.90 6.39
C GLY A 162 11.91 8.33 6.96
N ILE A 163 13.04 8.71 7.57
CA ILE A 163 13.26 10.06 8.10
C ILE A 163 13.75 11.03 7.02
N GLU A 164 14.55 10.58 6.06
CA GLU A 164 14.91 11.34 4.87
C GLU A 164 13.65 11.73 4.07
N LYS A 165 12.75 10.78 3.78
CA LYS A 165 11.49 11.03 3.08
C LYS A 165 10.59 12.02 3.83
N LEU A 166 10.51 11.93 5.16
CA LEU A 166 9.78 12.89 5.99
C LEU A 166 10.43 14.28 5.99
N PHE A 167 11.76 14.36 6.01
CA PHE A 167 12.49 15.62 5.95
C PHE A 167 12.33 16.30 4.58
N ASN A 168 12.57 15.57 3.49
CA ASN A 168 12.46 16.08 2.12
C ASN A 168 11.03 16.59 1.84
N SER A 169 9.99 15.84 2.20
CA SER A 169 8.60 16.31 2.08
C SER A 169 8.29 17.57 2.92
N THR A 170 8.95 17.74 4.07
CA THR A 170 8.84 18.98 4.87
C THR A 170 9.57 20.16 4.22
N VAL A 171 10.69 19.91 3.53
CA VAL A 171 11.45 20.91 2.76
C VAL A 171 10.72 21.30 1.47
N GLU A 172 10.12 20.34 0.76
CA GLU A 172 9.27 20.59 -0.43
C GLU A 172 8.09 21.49 -0.07
N PHE A 173 7.39 21.20 1.02
CA PHE A 173 6.30 22.03 1.54
C PHE A 173 6.77 23.42 1.97
N ALA A 174 7.99 23.53 2.52
CA ALA A 174 8.61 24.83 2.81
C ALA A 174 8.90 25.64 1.54
N MET A 175 9.50 25.02 0.52
CA MET A 175 9.85 25.66 -0.75
C MET A 175 8.61 26.12 -1.52
N ALA A 176 7.57 25.28 -1.58
CA ALA A 176 6.29 25.64 -2.19
C ALA A 176 5.67 26.87 -1.50
N LEU A 177 5.67 26.90 -0.15
CA LEU A 177 5.16 28.04 0.59
C LEU A 177 6.01 29.30 0.38
N GLU A 178 7.35 29.19 0.32
CA GLU A 178 8.21 30.34 0.00
C GLU A 178 7.97 30.92 -1.40
N GLN A 179 7.74 30.06 -2.40
CA GLN A 179 7.38 30.48 -3.75
C GLN A 179 6.04 31.24 -3.73
N ASP A 180 5.02 30.68 -3.08
CA ASP A 180 3.70 31.28 -2.89
C ASP A 180 3.71 32.58 -2.05
N ALA A 181 4.61 32.68 -1.08
CA ALA A 181 4.78 33.87 -0.24
C ALA A 181 5.30 35.07 -1.04
N SER A 182 6.09 34.83 -2.10
CA SER A 182 6.55 35.91 -2.97
C SER A 182 5.40 36.65 -3.67
N ALA A 183 4.34 35.92 -4.07
CA ALA A 183 3.10 36.51 -4.60
C ALA A 183 2.26 37.20 -3.51
N GLY A 184 2.20 36.62 -2.31
CA GLY A 184 1.45 37.15 -1.16
C GLY A 184 1.96 38.49 -0.62
N SER A 185 3.21 38.86 -0.90
CA SER A 185 3.82 40.14 -0.46
C SER A 185 3.05 41.40 -0.91
N ASN A 186 2.23 41.28 -1.96
CA ASN A 186 1.45 42.37 -2.53
C ASN A 186 0.24 42.82 -1.68
N TRP A 187 -0.13 42.12 -0.60
CA TRP A 187 -1.35 42.43 0.18
C TRP A 187 -1.38 43.88 0.69
N LYS A 188 -0.23 44.44 1.09
CA LYS A 188 -0.09 45.85 1.53
C LYS A 188 -0.34 46.85 0.39
N SER A 189 0.02 46.49 -0.84
CA SER A 189 -0.26 47.28 -2.05
C SER A 189 -1.74 47.22 -2.41
N VAL A 190 -2.37 46.04 -2.32
CA VAL A 190 -3.81 45.87 -2.57
C VAL A 190 -4.64 46.62 -1.52
N LEU A 191 -4.24 46.64 -0.24
CA LEU A 191 -4.93 47.42 0.79
C LEU A 191 -4.99 48.92 0.44
N GLY A 192 -3.87 49.50 -0.01
CA GLY A 192 -3.82 50.90 -0.49
C GLY A 192 -4.58 51.16 -1.80
N LYS A 193 -5.00 50.11 -2.53
CA LYS A 193 -5.99 50.21 -3.62
C LYS A 193 -7.42 50.10 -3.10
N LEU A 194 -7.68 49.24 -2.11
CA LEU A 194 -8.98 49.06 -1.46
C LEU A 194 -9.48 50.36 -0.79
N ASP A 195 -8.58 51.17 -0.24
CA ASP A 195 -8.87 52.53 0.27
C ASP A 195 -9.51 53.46 -0.80
N GLN A 196 -9.26 53.20 -2.08
CA GLN A 196 -9.74 54.01 -3.20
C GLN A 196 -11.09 53.50 -3.75
N ILE A 197 -11.49 52.28 -3.40
CA ILE A 197 -12.77 51.68 -3.77
C ILE A 197 -13.82 52.06 -2.73
N GLN A 198 -14.81 52.88 -3.11
CA GLN A 198 -15.94 53.20 -2.22
C GLN A 198 -17.04 52.16 -2.33
N VAL A 199 -17.56 51.73 -1.17
CA VAL A 199 -18.70 50.81 -1.08
C VAL A 199 -19.97 51.50 -1.61
N LEU A 200 -20.76 50.78 -2.41
CA LEU A 200 -21.99 51.29 -3.00
C LEU A 200 -22.99 51.69 -1.91
N PRO A 201 -23.50 52.95 -1.87
CA PRO A 201 -24.35 53.44 -0.79
C PRO A 201 -25.61 52.62 -0.53
N ALA A 202 -26.10 51.88 -1.52
CA ALA A 202 -27.22 50.95 -1.34
C ALA A 202 -26.93 49.87 -0.28
N LEU A 203 -25.68 49.40 -0.16
CA LEU A 203 -25.29 48.30 0.72
C LEU A 203 -25.04 48.71 2.18
N LEU A 204 -25.07 50.01 2.48
CA LEU A 204 -24.85 50.54 3.82
C LEU A 204 -26.18 50.58 4.60
N SER A 205 -26.15 50.21 5.88
CA SER A 205 -27.31 50.39 6.77
C SER A 205 -27.47 51.86 7.17
N GLU A 206 -28.71 52.28 7.45
CA GLU A 206 -29.03 53.69 7.76
C GLU A 206 -28.32 54.22 9.03
N GLU A 207 -27.86 53.32 9.91
CA GLU A 207 -27.09 53.65 11.12
C GLU A 207 -25.59 53.91 10.84
N ALA A 208 -25.06 53.51 9.69
CA ALA A 208 -23.63 53.58 9.35
C ALA A 208 -23.23 54.92 8.71
N SER A 209 -23.34 56.02 9.47
CA SER A 209 -23.17 57.41 9.00
C SER A 209 -21.75 57.87 8.62
N GLY A 210 -20.86 56.94 8.27
CA GLY A 210 -19.49 57.22 7.80
C GLY A 210 -19.27 56.67 6.39
N LYS A 211 -18.63 57.47 5.52
CA LYS A 211 -18.07 56.95 4.26
C LYS A 211 -17.08 55.84 4.61
N ARG A 212 -17.26 54.66 4.01
CA ARG A 212 -16.35 53.52 4.20
C ARG A 212 -15.83 53.03 2.85
N ALA A 213 -14.51 52.91 2.76
CA ALA A 213 -13.83 52.27 1.65
C ALA A 213 -13.96 50.74 1.80
N LEU A 214 -13.60 49.99 0.76
CA LEU A 214 -13.65 48.53 0.82
C LEU A 214 -12.61 47.95 1.80
N SER A 215 -11.58 48.73 2.15
CA SER A 215 -10.61 48.44 3.21
C SER A 215 -11.19 48.50 4.64
N ASP A 216 -12.28 49.24 4.88
CA ASP A 216 -12.98 49.28 6.17
C ASP A 216 -13.82 48.02 6.46
N TRP A 217 -13.91 47.10 5.49
CA TRP A 217 -14.53 45.78 5.65
C TRP A 217 -13.52 44.72 6.14
N ILE A 218 -12.29 45.12 6.46
CA ILE A 218 -11.17 44.25 6.83
C ILE A 218 -10.48 44.82 8.08
N ASP A 219 -10.15 43.99 9.07
CA ASP A 219 -9.37 44.44 10.22
C ASP A 219 -7.88 44.59 9.84
N GLN A 220 -7.48 45.83 9.60
CA GLN A 220 -6.11 46.20 9.25
C GLN A 220 -5.12 45.93 10.39
N THR A 221 -5.58 45.91 11.65
CA THR A 221 -4.75 45.62 12.82
C THR A 221 -4.52 44.13 13.00
N GLU A 222 -5.54 43.29 12.75
CA GLU A 222 -5.40 41.83 12.68
C GLU A 222 -4.34 41.46 11.63
N LEU A 223 -4.49 41.93 10.39
CA LEU A 223 -3.55 41.68 9.30
C LEU A 223 -2.12 42.11 9.64
N ALA A 224 -1.92 43.31 10.18
CA ALA A 224 -0.59 43.80 10.55
C ALA A 224 0.09 42.95 11.65
N THR A 225 -0.68 42.42 12.61
CA THR A 225 -0.12 41.51 13.62
C THR A 225 0.22 40.13 13.05
N ILE A 226 -0.58 39.62 12.12
CA ILE A 226 -0.35 38.34 11.45
C ILE A 226 0.87 38.40 10.53
N ASP A 227 1.08 39.51 9.82
CA ASP A 227 2.23 39.76 8.94
C ASP A 227 3.57 39.75 9.71
N HIS A 228 3.66 40.45 10.85
CA HIS A 228 4.85 40.39 11.72
C HIS A 228 5.06 38.99 12.33
N GLN A 229 4.00 38.26 12.66
CA GLN A 229 4.12 36.87 13.12
C GLN A 229 4.59 35.93 12.01
N PHE A 230 4.11 36.13 10.77
CA PHE A 230 4.47 35.36 9.60
C PHE A 230 5.97 35.48 9.29
N ASP A 231 6.50 36.69 9.18
CA ASP A 231 7.93 36.94 8.94
C ASP A 231 8.82 36.32 10.03
N SER A 232 8.44 36.50 11.30
CA SER A 232 9.17 35.95 12.44
C SER A 232 9.16 34.42 12.45
N ASN A 233 8.00 33.80 12.20
CA ASN A 233 7.87 32.35 12.09
C ASN A 233 8.63 31.80 10.87
N GLN A 234 8.64 32.50 9.73
CA GLN A 234 9.33 32.07 8.52
C GLN A 234 10.85 32.04 8.73
N GLN A 235 11.41 33.09 9.36
CA GLN A 235 12.84 33.13 9.70
C GLN A 235 13.22 32.01 10.69
N ALA A 236 12.41 31.79 11.73
CA ALA A 236 12.63 30.71 12.68
C ALA A 236 12.59 29.31 12.01
N ILE A 237 11.63 29.08 11.11
CA ILE A 237 11.52 27.84 10.34
C ILE A 237 12.74 27.63 9.43
N LYS A 238 13.24 28.68 8.75
CA LYS A 238 14.47 28.62 7.93
C LYS A 238 15.70 28.22 8.75
N THR A 239 15.84 28.75 9.96
CA THR A 239 16.91 28.36 10.89
C THR A 239 16.76 26.89 11.33
N ILE A 240 15.55 26.45 11.67
CA ILE A 240 15.30 25.06 12.09
C ILE A 240 15.53 24.06 10.95
N LEU A 241 15.07 24.37 9.72
CA LEU A 241 15.25 23.52 8.55
C LEU A 241 16.73 23.37 8.14
N SER A 242 17.52 24.45 8.23
CA SER A 242 18.96 24.36 7.94
C SER A 242 19.73 23.56 9.01
N GLN A 243 19.35 23.65 10.29
CA GLN A 243 19.89 22.77 11.34
C GLN A 243 19.50 21.30 11.10
N LEU A 244 18.22 21.02 10.82
CA LEU A 244 17.73 19.68 10.51
C LEU A 244 18.40 19.08 9.27
N ARG A 245 18.64 19.88 8.21
CA ARG A 245 19.37 19.43 7.01
C ARG A 245 20.77 18.93 7.36
N ASN A 246 21.48 19.64 8.23
CA ASN A 246 22.82 19.27 8.67
C ASN A 246 22.80 18.02 9.56
N ASP A 247 21.83 17.89 10.46
CA ASP A 247 21.74 16.73 11.36
C ASP A 247 21.27 15.45 10.65
N VAL A 248 20.27 15.54 9.79
CA VAL A 248 19.83 14.43 8.91
C VAL A 248 20.97 14.04 7.96
N GLY A 249 21.68 15.01 7.38
CA GLY A 249 22.85 14.76 6.53
C GLY A 249 24.00 14.05 7.25
N LYS A 250 24.26 14.34 8.54
CA LYS A 250 25.24 13.57 9.34
C LYS A 250 24.79 12.12 9.52
N VAL A 251 23.54 11.91 9.92
CA VAL A 251 22.97 10.58 10.17
C VAL A 251 23.03 9.71 8.90
N ILE A 252 22.65 10.25 7.74
CA ILE A 252 22.73 9.54 6.46
C ILE A 252 24.18 9.19 6.12
N ASN A 253 25.12 10.14 6.23
CA ASN A 253 26.54 9.90 5.94
C ASN A 253 27.23 8.92 6.91
N GLU A 254 26.91 8.94 8.21
CA GLU A 254 27.40 7.94 9.17
C GLU A 254 26.75 6.57 8.93
N GLY A 255 25.48 6.54 8.50
CA GLY A 255 24.76 5.33 8.10
C GLY A 255 25.38 4.64 6.88
N HIS A 256 25.70 5.38 5.81
CA HIS A 256 26.40 4.83 4.64
C HIS A 256 27.77 4.26 5.02
N LYS A 257 28.61 5.01 5.76
CA LYS A 257 29.92 4.50 6.21
C LYS A 257 29.81 3.21 7.04
N LEU A 258 28.84 3.15 7.95
CA LEU A 258 28.55 1.95 8.74
C LEU A 258 28.12 0.77 7.85
N ASN A 259 27.26 1.03 6.88
CA ASN A 259 26.84 0.04 5.88
C ASN A 259 28.02 -0.48 5.05
N ASP A 260 28.94 0.40 4.62
CA ASP A 260 30.03 0.03 3.72
C ASP A 260 31.15 -0.74 4.46
N ASP A 261 31.49 -0.31 5.68
CA ASP A 261 32.38 -1.05 6.59
C ASP A 261 31.83 -2.47 6.85
N ALA A 262 30.53 -2.58 7.15
CA ALA A 262 29.91 -3.85 7.45
C ALA A 262 29.73 -4.74 6.21
N ASN A 263 29.38 -4.18 5.05
CA ASN A 263 29.30 -4.92 3.79
C ASN A 263 30.65 -5.49 3.36
N THR A 264 31.76 -4.81 3.71
CA THR A 264 33.11 -5.33 3.52
C THR A 264 33.30 -6.59 4.38
N TRP A 265 33.05 -6.48 5.69
CA TRP A 265 33.13 -7.62 6.62
C TRP A 265 32.16 -8.75 6.30
N LEU A 266 30.96 -8.47 5.77
CA LEU A 266 30.01 -9.50 5.36
C LEU A 266 30.52 -10.32 4.16
N LYS A 267 31.18 -9.66 3.20
CA LYS A 267 31.77 -10.29 2.00
C LYS A 267 33.06 -11.06 2.27
N GLU A 268 33.80 -10.72 3.32
CA GLU A 268 34.94 -11.52 3.78
C GLU A 268 34.49 -12.94 4.14
N ARG A 269 34.93 -13.94 3.38
CA ARG A 269 34.72 -15.35 3.77
C ARG A 269 35.56 -15.62 5.03
N PRO A 270 34.97 -16.17 6.11
CA PRO A 270 35.75 -16.75 7.20
C PRO A 270 36.65 -17.84 6.60
N SER A 271 37.95 -17.78 6.88
CA SER A 271 38.90 -18.76 6.36
C SER A 271 40.05 -18.99 7.34
N ILE A 272 40.59 -20.20 7.31
CA ILE A 272 41.77 -20.65 8.03
C ILE A 272 42.78 -21.14 7.00
N THR A 273 44.08 -20.91 7.26
CA THR A 273 45.16 -21.45 6.43
C THR A 273 45.12 -23.00 6.49
N GLY A 274 44.69 -23.64 5.40
CA GLY A 274 44.45 -25.09 5.34
C GLY A 274 42.97 -25.52 5.31
N ASP A 275 42.07 -24.63 4.90
CA ASP A 275 40.59 -24.73 4.94
C ASP A 275 39.87 -25.98 4.37
N SER A 276 40.57 -26.97 3.81
CA SER A 276 39.95 -28.20 3.26
C SER A 276 40.14 -29.46 4.12
N GLY A 277 41.14 -29.49 5.02
CA GLY A 277 41.67 -30.77 5.49
C GLY A 277 40.81 -31.61 6.45
N TRP A 278 39.83 -31.05 7.17
CA TRP A 278 39.15 -31.80 8.24
C TRP A 278 38.10 -32.82 7.77
N GLN A 279 37.63 -32.71 6.52
CA GLN A 279 36.78 -33.73 5.90
C GLN A 279 37.65 -34.87 5.36
N ASP A 280 38.71 -34.54 4.63
CA ASP A 280 39.74 -35.48 4.14
C ASP A 280 40.33 -36.32 5.30
N LEU A 281 40.75 -35.68 6.39
CA LEU A 281 41.26 -36.36 7.60
C LEU A 281 40.24 -37.31 8.25
N LEU A 282 38.94 -37.03 8.14
CA LEU A 282 37.90 -37.92 8.65
C LEU A 282 37.69 -39.12 7.73
N GLU A 283 37.78 -38.94 6.40
CA GLU A 283 37.74 -40.02 5.41
C GLU A 283 38.98 -40.93 5.51
N ASP A 284 40.17 -40.38 5.79
CA ASP A 284 41.37 -41.14 6.12
C ASP A 284 41.20 -41.98 7.41
N ILE A 285 40.64 -41.40 8.49
CA ILE A 285 40.32 -42.14 9.72
C ILE A 285 39.34 -43.29 9.42
N ILE A 286 38.31 -43.05 8.62
CA ILE A 286 37.33 -44.08 8.19
C ILE A 286 38.02 -45.19 7.38
N THR A 287 38.92 -44.83 6.46
CA THR A 287 39.65 -45.76 5.60
C THR A 287 40.60 -46.66 6.40
N ILE A 288 41.37 -46.09 7.34
CA ILE A 288 42.23 -46.87 8.23
C ILE A 288 41.39 -47.75 9.17
N LEU A 289 40.25 -47.28 9.67
CA LEU A 289 39.35 -48.10 10.48
C LEU A 289 38.79 -49.30 9.71
N HIS A 290 38.41 -49.12 8.44
CA HIS A 290 37.96 -50.22 7.59
C HIS A 290 39.10 -51.23 7.34
N LYS A 291 40.34 -50.74 7.16
CA LYS A 291 41.53 -51.59 7.02
C LYS A 291 41.84 -52.38 8.31
N ILE A 292 41.66 -51.79 9.49
CA ILE A 292 41.73 -52.52 10.78
C ILE A 292 40.64 -53.60 10.84
N GLN A 293 39.41 -53.31 10.39
CA GLN A 293 38.32 -54.27 10.36
C GLN A 293 38.64 -55.48 9.45
N GLU A 294 39.04 -55.24 8.19
CA GLU A 294 39.46 -56.28 7.25
C GLU A 294 40.55 -57.18 7.84
N ASP A 295 41.54 -56.60 8.53
CA ASP A 295 42.64 -57.34 9.14
C ASP A 295 42.17 -58.18 10.34
N CYS A 296 41.20 -57.70 11.14
CA CYS A 296 40.60 -58.48 12.22
C CYS A 296 39.72 -59.62 11.70
N ASP A 297 38.88 -59.35 10.69
CA ASP A 297 38.05 -60.37 10.03
C ASP A 297 38.95 -61.44 9.37
N PHE A 298 40.04 -61.04 8.70
CA PHE A 298 41.04 -61.96 8.19
C PHE A 298 41.68 -62.81 9.29
N VAL A 299 42.16 -62.19 10.38
CA VAL A 299 42.76 -62.92 11.52
C VAL A 299 41.76 -63.87 12.19
N ALA A 300 40.46 -63.56 12.20
CA ALA A 300 39.42 -64.45 12.70
C ALA A 300 39.24 -65.73 11.85
N THR A 301 39.58 -65.71 10.56
CA THR A 301 39.54 -66.91 9.68
C THR A 301 40.76 -67.84 9.83
N LEU A 302 41.82 -67.42 10.53
CA LEU A 302 43.08 -68.16 10.59
C LEU A 302 43.05 -69.35 11.57
N SER A 303 43.44 -70.53 11.09
CA SER A 303 43.67 -71.70 11.94
C SER A 303 44.95 -71.57 12.79
N ASP A 304 44.98 -72.24 13.95
CA ASP A 304 46.03 -72.13 14.97
C ASP A 304 47.35 -72.82 14.56
N ASN A 305 48.04 -72.26 13.56
CA ASN A 305 49.32 -72.74 13.03
C ASN A 305 50.43 -71.71 13.29
N ALA A 306 51.68 -72.14 13.50
CA ALA A 306 52.83 -71.28 13.76
C ALA A 306 53.08 -70.24 12.64
N ALA A 307 52.83 -70.60 11.38
CA ALA A 307 52.89 -69.66 10.26
C ALA A 307 51.81 -68.57 10.37
N ASN A 308 50.56 -68.95 10.61
CA ASN A 308 49.42 -68.04 10.76
C ASN A 308 49.60 -67.11 11.97
N LYS A 309 50.09 -67.64 13.10
CA LYS A 309 50.44 -66.83 14.29
C LYS A 309 51.47 -65.75 13.94
N LYS A 310 52.49 -66.07 13.15
CA LYS A 310 53.51 -65.08 12.71
C LYS A 310 52.90 -64.00 11.80
N THR A 311 51.95 -64.35 10.93
CA THR A 311 51.23 -63.37 10.09
C THR A 311 50.31 -62.47 10.93
N ALA A 312 49.52 -63.04 11.84
CA ALA A 312 48.63 -62.29 12.72
C ALA A 312 49.39 -61.33 13.65
N VAL A 313 50.51 -61.77 14.24
CA VAL A 313 51.40 -60.90 15.02
C VAL A 313 51.98 -59.77 14.16
N ARG A 314 52.35 -60.03 12.89
CA ARG A 314 52.83 -58.97 11.98
C ARG A 314 51.77 -57.89 11.76
N LEU A 315 50.51 -58.27 11.50
CA LEU A 315 49.41 -57.32 11.37
C LEU A 315 49.20 -56.52 12.67
N MET A 316 49.22 -57.19 13.83
CA MET A 316 49.09 -56.49 15.12
C MET A 316 50.24 -55.52 15.41
N THR A 317 51.48 -55.82 14.98
CA THR A 317 52.60 -54.86 15.09
C THR A 317 52.51 -53.69 14.10
N LEU A 318 51.75 -53.83 13.02
CA LEU A 318 51.49 -52.74 12.07
C LEU A 318 50.39 -51.82 12.62
N HIS A 319 49.30 -52.40 13.13
CA HIS A 319 48.23 -51.64 13.82
C HIS A 319 48.80 -50.79 14.97
N GLU A 320 49.68 -51.37 15.79
CA GLU A 320 50.31 -50.72 16.95
C GLU A 320 51.25 -49.56 16.59
N LYS A 321 51.91 -49.62 15.42
CA LYS A 321 52.96 -48.66 15.04
C LYS A 321 52.50 -47.59 14.05
N GLU A 322 51.56 -47.92 13.17
CA GLU A 322 51.20 -47.07 12.04
C GLU A 322 49.73 -46.62 12.16
N PHE A 323 48.77 -47.56 12.26
CA PHE A 323 47.35 -47.21 12.19
C PHE A 323 46.81 -46.50 13.44
N LEU A 324 47.01 -47.08 14.63
CA LEU A 324 46.41 -46.54 15.88
C LEU A 324 47.02 -45.19 16.29
N PRO A 325 48.34 -44.94 16.16
CA PRO A 325 48.90 -43.60 16.35
C PRO A 325 48.35 -42.58 15.35
N ASN A 326 48.29 -42.93 14.05
CA ASN A 326 47.81 -42.01 13.02
C ASN A 326 46.34 -41.58 13.23
N ILE A 327 45.46 -42.50 13.61
CA ILE A 327 44.08 -42.18 14.00
C ILE A 327 44.03 -41.18 15.18
N SER A 328 44.87 -41.36 16.20
CA SER A 328 44.97 -40.44 17.36
C SER A 328 45.51 -39.06 16.97
N ASP A 329 46.46 -39.01 16.04
CA ASP A 329 47.11 -37.76 15.63
C ASP A 329 46.23 -36.95 14.67
N MET A 330 45.59 -37.58 13.68
CA MET A 330 44.58 -36.94 12.82
C MET A 330 43.38 -36.42 13.63
N THR A 331 42.90 -37.18 14.63
CA THR A 331 41.82 -36.72 15.53
C THR A 331 42.24 -35.49 16.34
N ARG A 332 43.52 -35.39 16.73
CA ARG A 332 44.08 -34.21 17.42
C ARG A 332 44.23 -33.00 16.49
N GLU A 333 44.53 -33.23 15.22
CA GLU A 333 44.54 -32.16 14.20
C GLU A 333 43.13 -31.60 13.95
N ILE A 334 42.12 -32.47 13.80
CA ILE A 334 40.71 -32.05 13.71
C ILE A 334 40.33 -31.21 14.94
N TRP A 335 40.71 -31.61 16.16
CA TRP A 335 40.45 -30.81 17.38
C TRP A 335 41.15 -29.43 17.37
N GLU A 336 42.41 -29.33 16.93
CA GLU A 336 43.07 -28.02 16.77
C GLU A 336 42.40 -27.17 15.67
N ILE A 337 41.82 -27.78 14.63
CA ILE A 337 40.98 -27.08 13.64
C ILE A 337 39.67 -26.57 14.28
N THR A 338 38.94 -27.40 15.02
CA THR A 338 37.74 -27.00 15.79
C THR A 338 38.03 -25.82 16.73
N LYS A 339 39.16 -25.87 17.43
CA LYS A 339 39.65 -24.83 18.34
C LYS A 339 40.00 -23.52 17.62
N LYS A 340 40.62 -23.57 16.43
CA LYS A 340 40.83 -22.37 15.59
C LYS A 340 39.49 -21.78 15.12
N TRP A 341 38.55 -22.60 14.65
CA TRP A 341 37.21 -22.15 14.25
C TRP A 341 36.43 -21.51 15.41
N ALA A 342 36.52 -22.06 16.62
CA ALA A 342 35.91 -21.47 17.81
C ALA A 342 36.49 -20.09 18.16
N LEU A 343 37.78 -19.85 17.90
CA LEU A 343 38.40 -18.52 18.04
C LEU A 343 37.94 -17.54 16.94
N VAL A 344 37.78 -18.01 15.70
CA VAL A 344 37.20 -17.21 14.59
C VAL A 344 35.77 -16.79 14.94
N LYS A 345 34.94 -17.69 15.50
CA LYS A 345 33.60 -17.36 16.00
C LYS A 345 33.63 -16.26 17.07
N VAL A 346 34.50 -16.38 18.08
CA VAL A 346 34.64 -15.34 19.13
C VAL A 346 35.13 -14.00 18.55
N SER A 347 35.95 -14.01 17.49
CA SER A 347 36.31 -12.79 16.76
C SER A 347 35.10 -12.17 16.04
N ALA A 348 34.32 -12.98 15.32
CA ALA A 348 33.11 -12.54 14.63
C ALA A 348 32.07 -11.95 15.59
N GLN A 349 31.89 -12.56 16.77
CA GLN A 349 31.02 -12.05 17.84
C GLN A 349 31.43 -10.66 18.35
N LYS A 350 32.73 -10.43 18.53
CA LYS A 350 33.27 -9.13 18.98
C LYS A 350 33.07 -8.04 17.92
N GLN A 351 33.20 -8.38 16.64
CA GLN A 351 32.95 -7.47 15.52
C GLN A 351 31.45 -7.17 15.35
N MET A 352 30.59 -8.18 15.46
CA MET A 352 29.13 -8.01 15.51
C MET A 352 28.71 -7.04 16.64
N ILE A 353 29.27 -7.18 17.84
CA ILE A 353 28.97 -6.26 18.96
C ILE A 353 29.41 -4.81 18.64
N SER A 354 30.59 -4.59 18.04
CA SER A 354 31.04 -3.22 17.71
C SER A 354 30.22 -2.58 16.58
N PHE A 355 29.78 -3.37 15.59
CA PHE A 355 28.80 -2.89 14.59
C PHE A 355 27.45 -2.55 15.24
N LEU A 356 26.89 -3.43 16.09
CA LEU A 356 25.62 -3.15 16.79
C LEU A 356 25.70 -1.94 17.73
N GLN A 357 26.85 -1.67 18.34
CA GLN A 357 27.09 -0.43 19.11
C GLN A 357 27.03 0.82 18.21
N ARG A 358 27.58 0.76 16.99
CA ARG A 358 27.48 1.84 15.99
C ARG A 358 26.04 2.01 15.49
N VAL A 359 25.31 0.92 15.22
CA VAL A 359 23.88 0.91 14.89
C VAL A 359 23.08 1.60 16.00
N SER A 360 23.30 1.20 17.26
CA SER A 360 22.59 1.75 18.42
C SER A 360 22.90 3.22 18.68
N LYS A 361 24.15 3.68 18.43
CA LYS A 361 24.48 5.11 18.46
C LYS A 361 23.69 5.86 17.38
N LEU A 362 23.72 5.38 16.13
CA LEU A 362 23.01 6.05 15.04
C LEU A 362 21.50 6.12 15.29
N GLN A 363 20.90 5.05 15.83
CA GLN A 363 19.48 5.03 16.24
C GLN A 363 19.19 6.07 17.35
N SER A 364 20.08 6.21 18.34
CA SER A 364 19.99 7.24 19.38
C SER A 364 20.05 8.65 18.79
N ASP A 365 21.02 8.93 17.92
CA ASP A 365 21.21 10.22 17.26
C ASP A 365 20.03 10.56 16.31
N THR A 366 19.40 9.53 15.73
CA THR A 366 18.24 9.64 14.82
C THR A 366 16.92 9.88 15.57
N SER A 367 16.74 9.30 16.76
CA SER A 367 15.53 9.36 17.58
C SER A 367 14.95 10.79 17.77
N PRO A 368 15.75 11.82 18.13
CA PRO A 368 15.23 13.19 18.31
C PRO A 368 14.95 13.94 16.99
N LEU A 369 15.36 13.44 15.82
CA LEU A 369 15.14 14.13 14.55
C LEU A 369 13.68 14.03 14.10
N ARG A 370 13.07 12.84 14.19
CA ARG A 370 11.69 12.60 13.78
C ARG A 370 10.67 13.52 14.48
N PRO A 371 10.67 13.70 15.83
CA PRO A 371 9.75 14.65 16.46
C PRO A 371 10.01 16.09 16.02
N LYS A 372 11.27 16.56 15.95
CA LYS A 372 11.62 17.91 15.46
C LYS A 372 11.09 18.17 14.03
N ILE A 373 11.22 17.20 13.12
CA ILE A 373 10.68 17.30 11.76
C ILE A 373 9.16 17.43 11.80
N THR A 374 8.45 16.57 12.56
CA THR A 374 6.98 16.68 12.67
C THR A 374 6.50 17.97 13.35
N GLU A 375 7.27 18.53 14.28
CA GLU A 375 6.98 19.83 14.87
C GLU A 375 7.19 20.96 13.86
N THR A 376 8.26 20.91 13.08
CA THR A 376 8.53 21.87 11.99
C THR A 376 7.40 21.84 10.96
N GLY A 377 6.93 20.64 10.56
CA GLY A 377 5.75 20.49 9.70
C GLY A 377 4.45 21.06 10.29
N LYS A 378 4.25 20.98 11.62
CA LYS A 378 3.12 21.65 12.30
C LYS A 378 3.26 23.17 12.25
N ARG A 379 4.45 23.70 12.53
CA ARG A 379 4.75 25.15 12.46
C ARG A 379 4.52 25.68 11.04
N LEU A 380 4.90 24.91 10.02
CA LEU A 380 4.72 25.30 8.61
C LEU A 380 3.25 25.31 8.18
N LYS A 381 2.41 24.40 8.68
CA LYS A 381 0.94 24.45 8.51
C LYS A 381 0.27 25.61 9.25
N ALA A 382 0.79 26.01 10.42
CA ALA A 382 0.32 27.21 11.11
C ALA A 382 0.67 28.48 10.30
N LEU A 383 1.85 28.51 9.69
CA LEU A 383 2.30 29.60 8.82
C LEU A 383 1.53 29.63 7.47
N GLU A 384 1.13 28.48 6.93
CA GLU A 384 0.19 28.38 5.81
C GLU A 384 -1.18 29.00 6.16
N ALA A 385 -1.72 28.70 7.35
CA ALA A 385 -2.97 29.31 7.82
C ALA A 385 -2.84 30.84 7.99
N GLN A 386 -1.69 31.33 8.47
CA GLN A 386 -1.39 32.77 8.51
C GLN A 386 -1.37 33.38 7.10
N ARG A 387 -0.74 32.71 6.11
CA ARG A 387 -0.74 33.15 4.70
C ARG A 387 -2.16 33.26 4.13
N VAL A 388 -3.03 32.30 4.41
CA VAL A 388 -4.42 32.30 3.93
C VAL A 388 -5.23 33.47 4.51
N VAL A 389 -4.95 33.91 5.74
CA VAL A 389 -5.60 35.12 6.29
C VAL A 389 -5.09 36.38 5.60
N LEU A 390 -3.78 36.51 5.33
CA LEU A 390 -3.22 37.63 4.56
C LEU A 390 -3.76 37.67 3.12
N ALA A 391 -3.93 36.51 2.48
CA ALA A 391 -4.46 36.39 1.12
C ALA A 391 -5.89 36.93 0.97
N ARG A 392 -6.73 36.90 2.02
CA ARG A 392 -8.08 37.48 1.98
C ARG A 392 -8.09 38.96 1.56
N ALA A 393 -7.07 39.73 1.93
CA ALA A 393 -6.95 41.12 1.54
C ALA A 393 -6.70 41.31 0.03
N ILE A 394 -6.18 40.28 -0.64
CA ILE A 394 -5.99 40.23 -2.09
C ILE A 394 -7.31 39.83 -2.77
N ASP A 395 -8.04 38.85 -2.23
CA ASP A 395 -9.31 38.34 -2.80
C ASP A 395 -10.49 39.35 -2.70
N MET A 396 -10.43 40.31 -1.77
CA MET A 396 -11.54 41.20 -1.43
C MET A 396 -12.16 42.05 -2.57
N PRO A 397 -11.42 42.56 -3.57
CA PRO A 397 -12.04 43.20 -4.74
C PRO A 397 -12.91 42.22 -5.53
N TYR A 398 -12.40 41.03 -5.82
CA TYR A 398 -13.15 39.98 -6.51
C TYR A 398 -14.41 39.57 -5.72
N LEU A 399 -14.27 39.31 -4.41
CA LEU A 399 -15.38 38.96 -3.54
C LEU A 399 -16.49 40.03 -3.54
N TYR A 400 -16.14 41.30 -3.41
CA TYR A 400 -17.09 42.41 -3.49
C TYR A 400 -17.77 42.49 -4.88
N GLY A 401 -17.02 42.29 -5.96
CA GLY A 401 -17.57 42.18 -7.31
C GLY A 401 -18.61 41.05 -7.48
N THR A 402 -18.35 39.87 -6.91
CA THR A 402 -19.33 38.75 -6.95
C THR A 402 -20.61 39.05 -6.16
N ILE A 403 -20.51 39.80 -5.05
CA ILE A 403 -21.67 40.24 -4.27
C ILE A 403 -22.56 41.19 -5.10
N LEU A 404 -21.95 42.15 -5.80
CA LEU A 404 -22.68 43.05 -6.69
C LEU A 404 -23.34 42.31 -7.87
N LEU A 405 -22.63 41.35 -8.47
CA LEU A 405 -23.15 40.50 -9.53
C LEU A 405 -24.35 39.66 -9.05
N GLU A 406 -24.30 39.10 -7.85
CA GLU A 406 -25.42 38.35 -7.24
C GLU A 406 -26.65 39.22 -7.03
N PHE A 407 -26.50 40.47 -6.55
CA PHE A 407 -27.64 41.39 -6.41
C PHE A 407 -28.25 41.75 -7.77
N LEU A 408 -27.43 41.93 -8.80
CA LEU A 408 -27.90 42.17 -10.16
C LEU A 408 -28.65 40.96 -10.73
N ARG A 409 -28.09 39.75 -10.59
CA ARG A 409 -28.71 38.48 -11.01
C ARG A 409 -30.09 38.28 -10.36
N ARG A 410 -30.22 38.61 -9.07
CA ARG A 410 -31.50 38.50 -8.33
C ARG A 410 -32.56 39.47 -8.83
N GLN A 411 -32.18 40.68 -9.24
CA GLN A 411 -33.11 41.64 -9.87
C GLN A 411 -33.54 41.21 -11.27
N GLU A 412 -32.62 40.70 -12.08
CA GLU A 412 -32.92 40.21 -13.43
C GLU A 412 -33.86 39.00 -13.38
N TRP A 413 -33.55 38.01 -12.52
CA TRP A 413 -34.45 36.86 -12.28
C TRP A 413 -35.84 37.28 -11.78
N LEU A 414 -35.92 38.23 -10.83
CA LEU A 414 -37.21 38.75 -10.35
C LEU A 414 -38.00 39.44 -11.48
N THR A 415 -37.31 40.04 -12.46
CA THR A 415 -37.92 40.68 -13.63
C THR A 415 -38.41 39.64 -14.63
N GLU A 416 -37.62 38.61 -14.94
CA GLU A 416 -38.06 37.47 -15.76
C GLU A 416 -39.27 36.75 -15.16
N VAL A 417 -39.27 36.50 -13.85
CA VAL A 417 -40.40 35.87 -13.14
C VAL A 417 -41.66 36.74 -13.21
N LYS A 418 -41.55 38.06 -13.02
CA LYS A 418 -42.68 38.99 -13.19
C LYS A 418 -43.25 38.98 -14.62
N GLN A 419 -42.40 38.96 -15.65
CA GLN A 419 -42.84 38.85 -17.05
C GLN A 419 -43.50 37.49 -17.35
N SER A 420 -42.92 36.39 -16.83
CA SER A 420 -43.46 35.03 -17.00
C SER A 420 -44.84 34.86 -16.33
N VAL A 421 -45.02 35.46 -15.15
CA VAL A 421 -46.30 35.50 -14.45
C VAL A 421 -47.33 36.34 -15.21
N SER A 422 -46.97 37.54 -15.69
CA SER A 422 -47.86 38.36 -16.54
C SER A 422 -48.35 37.60 -17.76
N LYS A 423 -47.42 36.99 -18.51
CA LYS A 423 -47.71 36.18 -19.70
C LYS A 423 -48.59 34.96 -19.37
N SER A 424 -48.39 34.35 -18.20
CA SER A 424 -49.24 33.24 -17.74
C SER A 424 -50.65 33.71 -17.43
N ALA A 425 -50.81 34.84 -16.72
CA ALA A 425 -52.10 35.48 -16.46
C ALA A 425 -52.82 35.85 -17.75
N GLU A 426 -52.12 36.43 -18.74
CA GLU A 426 -52.64 36.72 -20.07
C GLU A 426 -53.18 35.46 -20.78
N THR A 427 -52.46 34.33 -20.73
CA THR A 427 -52.95 33.08 -21.33
C THR A 427 -54.17 32.50 -20.63
N MET A 428 -54.25 32.57 -19.30
CA MET A 428 -55.42 32.10 -18.54
C MET A 428 -56.64 33.01 -18.77
N ALA A 429 -56.45 34.32 -18.84
CA ALA A 429 -57.48 35.27 -19.26
C ALA A 429 -57.95 34.98 -20.70
N GLY A 430 -57.04 34.61 -21.60
CA GLY A 430 -57.37 34.13 -22.94
C GLY A 430 -58.29 32.90 -22.94
N TRP A 431 -58.00 31.89 -22.10
CA TRP A 431 -58.86 30.71 -21.95
C TRP A 431 -60.24 31.03 -21.38
N ILE A 432 -60.31 31.88 -20.35
CA ILE A 432 -61.58 32.34 -19.75
C ILE A 432 -62.43 33.07 -20.80
N ASN A 433 -61.83 33.97 -21.59
CA ASN A 433 -62.50 34.67 -22.68
C ASN A 433 -62.99 33.71 -23.79
N GLN A 434 -62.22 32.68 -24.13
CA GLN A 434 -62.63 31.66 -25.11
C GLN A 434 -63.81 30.82 -24.62
N GLU A 435 -63.76 30.33 -23.38
CA GLU A 435 -64.85 29.58 -22.76
C GLU A 435 -66.12 30.42 -22.64
N GLN A 436 -66.01 31.68 -22.20
CA GLN A 436 -67.15 32.60 -22.14
C GLN A 436 -67.73 32.86 -23.54
N HIS A 437 -66.90 32.96 -24.59
CA HIS A 437 -67.38 33.07 -25.96
C HIS A 437 -68.13 31.81 -26.43
N VAL A 438 -67.66 30.61 -26.07
CA VAL A 438 -68.34 29.34 -26.39
C VAL A 438 -69.69 29.26 -25.67
N ARG A 439 -69.75 29.58 -24.38
CA ARG A 439 -71.01 29.64 -23.60
C ARG A 439 -72.01 30.62 -24.21
N ASN A 440 -71.56 31.86 -24.50
CA ASN A 440 -72.40 32.88 -25.12
C ASN A 440 -72.91 32.44 -26.51
N LYS A 441 -72.11 31.70 -27.29
CA LYS A 441 -72.49 31.17 -28.60
C LYS A 441 -73.47 30.00 -28.51
N TRP A 442 -73.34 29.14 -27.50
CA TRP A 442 -74.28 28.06 -27.21
C TRP A 442 -75.63 28.61 -26.71
N GLN A 443 -75.61 29.55 -25.77
CA GLN A 443 -76.79 30.26 -25.25
C GLN A 443 -77.56 30.95 -26.39
N LYS A 444 -76.86 31.65 -27.31
CA LYS A 444 -77.48 32.25 -28.51
C LYS A 444 -78.06 31.24 -29.51
N LYS A 445 -77.63 29.96 -29.47
CA LYS A 445 -78.10 28.92 -30.42
C LYS A 445 -79.25 28.08 -29.87
N TYR A 446 -79.34 27.90 -28.54
CA TYR A 446 -80.31 27.00 -27.92
C TYR A 446 -81.22 27.69 -26.86
N GLY A 447 -80.86 28.89 -26.40
CA GLY A 447 -81.57 29.61 -25.35
C GLY A 447 -82.97 30.11 -25.73
N ASP A 448 -83.24 30.35 -27.01
CA ASP A 448 -84.58 30.72 -27.48
C ASP A 448 -85.55 29.53 -27.56
N SER A 449 -85.03 28.30 -27.69
CA SER A 449 -85.85 27.08 -27.77
C SER A 449 -86.28 26.54 -26.40
N LEU A 450 -85.58 26.91 -25.33
CA LEU A 450 -85.78 26.42 -23.96
C LEU A 450 -85.57 27.60 -22.99
N GLY A 451 -86.65 28.22 -22.51
CA GLY A 451 -86.58 29.47 -21.74
C GLY A 451 -85.67 29.45 -20.51
N GLN A 452 -85.54 28.29 -19.83
CA GLN A 452 -84.61 28.13 -18.70
C GLN A 452 -83.14 28.23 -19.11
N LEU A 453 -82.76 27.89 -20.36
CA LEU A 453 -81.37 28.02 -20.82
C LEU A 453 -80.90 29.48 -20.95
N LYS A 454 -81.81 30.46 -20.91
CA LYS A 454 -81.41 31.88 -20.92
C LYS A 454 -80.67 32.30 -19.65
N SER A 455 -80.93 31.68 -18.49
CA SER A 455 -80.19 31.94 -17.24
C SER A 455 -78.87 31.17 -17.11
N PHE A 456 -78.64 30.13 -17.93
CA PHE A 456 -77.41 29.31 -17.88
C PHE A 456 -76.25 29.86 -18.73
N GLY A 457 -76.24 31.15 -19.03
CA GLY A 457 -75.15 31.81 -19.76
C GLY A 457 -74.86 33.21 -19.25
N GLY A 458 -73.84 33.32 -18.39
CA GLY A 458 -73.32 34.58 -17.88
C GLY A 458 -72.41 34.36 -16.67
N HIS A 459 -71.20 34.91 -16.72
CA HIS A 459 -70.24 35.13 -15.62
C HIS A 459 -69.78 33.98 -14.69
N ASP A 460 -70.46 32.83 -14.58
CA ASP A 460 -70.04 31.69 -13.75
C ASP A 460 -68.88 30.86 -14.37
N SER A 461 -67.82 31.54 -14.80
CA SER A 461 -66.52 30.96 -15.15
C SER A 461 -65.53 31.22 -14.00
N PRO A 462 -64.86 30.19 -13.45
CA PRO A 462 -63.97 30.38 -12.31
C PRO A 462 -62.76 31.26 -12.69
N SER A 463 -62.64 32.41 -12.02
CA SER A 463 -61.53 33.35 -12.19
C SER A 463 -60.27 32.81 -11.52
N VAL A 464 -59.20 32.59 -12.30
CA VAL A 464 -57.87 32.25 -11.78
C VAL A 464 -57.00 33.50 -11.83
N ASP A 465 -56.69 34.05 -10.65
CA ASP A 465 -55.72 35.14 -10.48
C ASP A 465 -54.32 34.54 -10.27
N VAL A 466 -53.35 34.99 -11.07
CA VAL A 466 -51.96 34.52 -11.03
C VAL A 466 -51.07 35.63 -10.45
N SER A 467 -51.24 35.89 -9.16
CA SER A 467 -50.51 36.94 -8.43
C SER A 467 -49.28 36.40 -7.68
N LEU A 468 -48.18 37.16 -7.72
CA LEU A 468 -46.96 36.87 -6.95
C LEU A 468 -47.18 37.17 -5.45
N LEU A 469 -47.44 36.12 -4.68
CA LEU A 469 -47.39 36.18 -3.22
C LEU A 469 -45.98 36.59 -2.76
N TYR A 470 -45.91 37.49 -1.77
CA TYR A 470 -44.68 38.15 -1.28
C TYR A 470 -44.00 39.12 -2.25
N SER A 471 -44.74 40.14 -2.69
CA SER A 471 -44.15 41.42 -3.17
C SER A 471 -44.30 42.55 -2.13
N ARG A 472 -44.15 42.25 -0.83
CA ARG A 472 -44.05 43.29 0.21
C ARG A 472 -42.60 43.69 0.36
N GLU A 473 -42.33 44.98 0.26
CA GLU A 473 -40.97 45.51 0.09
C GLU A 473 -40.10 45.25 1.33
N SER A 474 -39.04 44.47 1.15
CA SER A 474 -37.88 44.41 2.06
C SER A 474 -36.67 44.85 1.25
N SER A 475 -36.52 46.18 1.12
CA SER A 475 -35.34 46.93 0.68
C SER A 475 -34.30 46.14 -0.15
N MET A 476 -34.70 45.67 -1.34
CA MET A 476 -33.78 44.91 -2.19
C MET A 476 -32.72 45.87 -2.75
N TYR A 477 -31.45 45.61 -2.44
CA TYR A 477 -30.32 46.47 -2.79
C TYR A 477 -30.27 46.77 -4.29
N LYS A 478 -30.50 48.05 -4.65
CA LYS A 478 -30.62 48.52 -6.03
C LYS A 478 -29.25 48.72 -6.70
N VAL A 479 -28.58 47.61 -7.00
CA VAL A 479 -27.40 47.56 -7.88
C VAL A 479 -27.88 47.53 -9.34
N THR A 480 -27.34 48.39 -10.20
CA THR A 480 -27.65 48.41 -11.65
C THR A 480 -26.49 47.90 -12.50
N ARG A 481 -26.75 47.60 -13.79
CA ARG A 481 -25.70 47.24 -14.77
C ARG A 481 -24.60 48.31 -14.86
N ARG A 482 -24.98 49.59 -14.76
CA ARG A 482 -24.04 50.71 -14.76
C ARG A 482 -23.14 50.71 -13.54
N ASP A 483 -23.63 50.27 -12.38
CA ASP A 483 -22.82 50.19 -11.16
C ASP A 483 -21.79 49.05 -11.24
N MET A 484 -22.15 47.92 -11.86
CA MET A 484 -21.21 46.85 -12.20
C MET A 484 -20.16 47.30 -13.23
N GLU A 485 -20.58 48.00 -14.29
CA GLU A 485 -19.68 48.53 -15.33
C GLU A 485 -18.71 49.56 -14.75
N ASN A 486 -19.21 50.53 -13.97
CA ASN A 486 -18.38 51.46 -13.21
C ASN A 486 -17.38 50.73 -12.30
N TYR A 487 -17.81 49.68 -11.59
CA TYR A 487 -16.95 48.93 -10.67
C TYR A 487 -15.83 48.18 -11.41
N ILE A 488 -16.20 47.47 -12.47
CA ILE A 488 -15.30 46.75 -13.37
C ILE A 488 -14.24 47.71 -13.97
N ASP A 489 -14.62 48.93 -14.33
CA ASP A 489 -13.67 49.93 -14.82
C ASP A 489 -12.83 50.57 -13.69
N THR A 490 -13.33 50.69 -12.45
CA THR A 490 -12.47 51.06 -11.31
C THR A 490 -11.39 50.01 -11.00
N LEU A 491 -11.67 48.71 -11.17
CA LEU A 491 -10.65 47.67 -11.04
C LEU A 491 -9.55 47.80 -12.10
N LYS A 492 -9.91 48.09 -13.35
CA LYS A 492 -8.93 48.35 -14.43
C LYS A 492 -8.06 49.56 -14.12
N ASN A 493 -8.66 50.66 -13.67
CA ASN A 493 -7.92 51.88 -13.29
C ASN A 493 -6.99 51.70 -12.07
N LEU A 494 -7.22 50.65 -11.26
CA LEU A 494 -6.37 50.30 -10.10
C LEU A 494 -5.33 49.20 -10.43
N ASN A 495 -5.17 48.82 -11.69
CA ASN A 495 -4.32 47.70 -12.13
C ASN A 495 -4.62 46.41 -11.34
N LEU A 496 -5.90 46.01 -11.33
CA LEU A 496 -6.42 44.74 -10.82
C LEU A 496 -7.06 44.00 -12.00
N GLU A 497 -6.22 43.55 -12.93
CA GLU A 497 -6.68 43.04 -14.24
C GLU A 497 -7.22 41.61 -14.14
N GLU A 498 -6.63 40.74 -13.33
CA GLU A 498 -7.03 39.33 -13.19
C GLU A 498 -8.42 39.21 -12.58
N GLU A 499 -8.66 39.92 -11.48
CA GLU A 499 -9.96 40.01 -10.81
C GLU A 499 -11.02 40.67 -11.73
N CYS A 500 -10.61 41.64 -12.54
CA CYS A 500 -11.50 42.31 -13.49
C CYS A 500 -11.96 41.37 -14.60
N GLU A 501 -11.06 40.61 -15.24
CA GLU A 501 -11.45 39.76 -16.37
C GLU A 501 -12.27 38.53 -15.92
N GLU A 502 -12.02 37.97 -14.72
CA GLU A 502 -12.92 36.97 -14.13
C GLU A 502 -14.34 37.51 -13.92
N LEU A 503 -14.46 38.70 -13.32
CA LEU A 503 -15.77 39.35 -13.11
C LEU A 503 -16.45 39.69 -14.44
N ARG A 504 -15.70 40.12 -15.47
CA ARG A 504 -16.24 40.33 -16.83
C ARG A 504 -16.78 39.03 -17.43
N VAL A 505 -16.06 37.90 -17.30
CA VAL A 505 -16.53 36.59 -17.79
C VAL A 505 -17.86 36.19 -17.13
N GLN A 506 -18.02 36.44 -15.83
CA GLN A 506 -19.29 36.16 -15.13
C GLN A 506 -20.41 37.14 -15.53
N TYR A 507 -20.11 38.42 -15.70
CA TYR A 507 -21.07 39.44 -16.18
C TYR A 507 -21.58 39.11 -17.61
N TYR A 508 -20.70 38.68 -18.52
CA TYR A 508 -21.09 38.21 -19.86
C TYR A 508 -21.88 36.89 -19.87
N GLN A 509 -21.82 36.09 -18.80
CA GLN A 509 -22.69 34.92 -18.67
C GLN A 509 -24.11 35.32 -18.24
N LEU A 510 -24.24 36.32 -17.34
CA LEU A 510 -25.54 36.88 -16.94
C LEU A 510 -26.34 37.43 -18.13
N SER A 511 -25.67 38.09 -19.08
CA SER A 511 -26.33 38.71 -20.24
C SER A 511 -26.92 37.72 -21.26
N LYS A 512 -26.79 36.40 -21.06
CA LYS A 512 -27.34 35.38 -21.96
C LYS A 512 -28.75 34.95 -21.48
N PRO A 513 -29.78 35.03 -22.33
CA PRO A 513 -31.16 34.71 -21.93
C PRO A 513 -31.27 33.23 -21.51
N VAL A 514 -31.97 32.97 -20.39
CA VAL A 514 -32.07 31.62 -19.82
C VAL A 514 -33.07 30.78 -20.63
N ILE A 515 -32.55 29.98 -21.56
CA ILE A 515 -33.37 29.07 -22.37
C ILE A 515 -33.82 27.87 -21.52
N TYR A 516 -34.98 28.00 -20.86
CA TYR A 516 -35.66 26.92 -20.13
C TYR A 516 -36.20 25.82 -21.06
N ASN A 517 -35.30 24.99 -21.61
CA ASN A 517 -35.60 23.82 -22.42
C ASN A 517 -36.14 22.62 -21.59
N SER A 518 -37.15 22.86 -20.76
CA SER A 518 -37.72 21.87 -19.82
C SER A 518 -39.22 21.57 -19.99
N PHE A 519 -39.90 22.19 -20.97
CA PHE A 519 -41.31 21.90 -21.30
C PHE A 519 -41.57 21.48 -22.76
N ALA A 520 -40.54 21.02 -23.47
CA ALA A 520 -40.65 20.40 -24.79
C ALA A 520 -41.22 18.96 -24.71
N VAL A 521 -42.44 18.81 -24.18
CA VAL A 521 -43.16 17.52 -24.15
C VAL A 521 -43.38 17.03 -25.59
N GLN A 522 -43.14 15.73 -25.81
CA GLN A 522 -43.02 15.12 -27.14
C GLN A 522 -44.29 15.20 -28.00
N LYS A 523 -44.48 16.28 -28.74
CA LYS A 523 -45.42 16.32 -29.88
C LYS A 523 -44.79 15.66 -31.11
N LYS A 524 -44.73 14.33 -31.12
CA LYS A 524 -44.66 13.56 -32.37
C LYS A 524 -46.05 13.59 -33.04
N PRO A 525 -46.23 14.19 -34.23
CA PRO A 525 -47.47 14.05 -34.97
C PRO A 525 -47.52 12.65 -35.62
N ASN A 526 -48.39 11.77 -35.13
CA ASN A 526 -48.67 10.50 -35.81
C ASN A 526 -49.36 10.76 -37.16
N LYS A 527 -48.60 10.61 -38.25
CA LYS A 527 -49.11 10.29 -39.59
C LYS A 527 -48.39 9.02 -40.04
N LEU A 528 -49.01 7.85 -39.93
CA LEU A 528 -50.00 7.29 -40.86
C LEU A 528 -49.50 7.30 -42.32
N PHE A 529 -49.13 6.09 -42.74
CA PHE A 529 -48.57 5.71 -44.03
C PHE A 529 -49.64 5.81 -45.14
N LYS A 530 -49.38 6.54 -46.23
CA LYS A 530 -50.20 6.47 -47.46
C LYS A 530 -49.54 7.17 -48.65
N GLY A 531 -49.46 6.48 -49.79
CA GLY A 531 -48.89 7.01 -51.03
C GLY A 531 -47.36 7.05 -51.01
N GLY A 532 -46.74 6.77 -52.14
CA GLY A 532 -45.29 6.93 -52.33
C GLY A 532 -45.00 7.72 -53.60
N SER A 533 -43.77 7.57 -54.08
CA SER A 533 -43.26 8.07 -55.37
C SER A 533 -42.71 9.49 -55.40
N ILE A 534 -41.39 9.54 -55.64
CA ILE A 534 -40.64 10.54 -56.41
C ILE A 534 -40.34 11.90 -55.75
N SER A 535 -39.14 12.38 -56.12
CA SER A 535 -38.51 13.64 -55.77
C SER A 535 -39.16 14.85 -56.42
N GLU A 536 -39.09 15.99 -55.76
CA GLU A 536 -39.07 17.29 -56.44
C GLU A 536 -37.88 18.11 -55.93
N SER A 537 -37.23 18.81 -56.85
CA SER A 537 -36.05 19.65 -56.64
C SER A 537 -36.46 21.12 -56.60
N GLN A 538 -35.55 22.00 -56.16
CA GLN A 538 -35.62 23.46 -56.36
C GLN A 538 -36.76 24.17 -55.58
N ILE A 539 -36.67 25.44 -55.16
CA ILE A 539 -35.67 26.51 -55.39
C ILE A 539 -35.31 27.21 -54.06
N GLU A 540 -34.02 27.60 -53.97
CA GLU A 540 -33.37 28.79 -53.37
C GLU A 540 -34.19 29.99 -52.80
N PRO A 541 -33.57 31.02 -52.13
CA PRO A 541 -32.14 31.36 -52.08
C PRO A 541 -31.51 31.77 -50.72
N SER A 542 -30.17 31.94 -50.76
CA SER A 542 -29.34 32.87 -49.97
C SER A 542 -29.20 32.71 -48.44
N PHE A 543 -28.08 32.12 -48.03
CA PHE A 543 -26.89 32.95 -47.67
C PHE A 543 -25.59 32.15 -47.92
N ARG A 544 -24.51 32.81 -48.36
CA ARG A 544 -23.24 32.16 -48.76
C ARG A 544 -22.16 32.24 -47.67
N SER A 545 -21.60 31.10 -47.28
CA SER A 545 -20.16 30.95 -46.98
C SER A 545 -19.76 29.47 -46.86
N THR A 546 -19.06 28.93 -47.85
CA THR A 546 -18.49 27.58 -47.83
C THR A 546 -17.16 27.51 -48.58
N THR A 547 -16.08 27.17 -47.87
CA THR A 547 -14.80 26.72 -48.43
C THR A 547 -14.26 25.61 -47.51
N PRO A 548 -14.06 24.37 -47.99
CA PRO A 548 -13.45 23.31 -47.18
C PRO A 548 -11.97 23.64 -46.91
N ILE A 549 -11.50 23.36 -45.69
CA ILE A 549 -10.08 23.53 -45.32
C ILE A 549 -9.48 22.16 -45.01
N GLU A 550 -9.32 21.34 -46.05
CA GLU A 550 -8.57 20.07 -46.01
C GLU A 550 -7.62 19.87 -47.22
N GLU A 551 -7.66 20.74 -48.23
CA GLU A 551 -6.80 20.65 -49.43
C GLU A 551 -5.53 21.53 -49.39
N VAL A 552 -5.34 22.33 -48.34
CA VAL A 552 -4.23 23.32 -48.27
C VAL A 552 -2.92 22.72 -47.76
N ASP A 553 -2.97 21.86 -46.73
CA ASP A 553 -1.75 21.42 -46.03
C ASP A 553 -0.90 20.44 -46.87
N ASN A 554 -1.52 19.58 -47.68
CA ASN A 554 -0.80 18.64 -48.55
C ASN A 554 0.07 19.35 -49.61
N ALA A 555 -0.37 20.50 -50.12
CA ALA A 555 0.42 21.32 -51.05
C ALA A 555 1.64 21.97 -50.37
N ILE A 556 1.51 22.32 -49.09
CA ILE A 556 2.59 22.91 -48.29
C ILE A 556 3.67 21.85 -48.00
N VAL A 557 3.27 20.62 -47.62
CA VAL A 557 4.21 19.51 -47.35
C VAL A 557 5.04 19.16 -48.59
N GLN A 558 4.43 19.01 -49.77
CA GLN A 558 5.16 18.76 -51.02
C GLN A 558 6.13 19.90 -51.38
N GLY A 559 5.77 21.15 -51.06
CA GLY A 559 6.64 22.31 -51.19
C GLY A 559 7.89 22.26 -50.31
N TYR A 560 7.80 21.64 -49.12
CA TYR A 560 8.96 21.41 -48.25
C TYR A 560 9.82 20.23 -48.72
N GLU A 561 9.24 19.10 -49.15
CA GLU A 561 10.02 17.98 -49.71
C GLU A 561 10.84 18.40 -50.94
N ALA A 562 10.24 19.14 -51.87
CA ALA A 562 10.92 19.67 -53.06
C ALA A 562 12.02 20.68 -52.71
N ARG A 563 11.97 21.30 -51.52
CA ARG A 563 12.97 22.24 -51.01
C ARG A 563 14.11 21.53 -50.27
N ILE A 564 13.81 20.48 -49.51
CA ILE A 564 14.79 19.62 -48.82
C ILE A 564 15.66 18.89 -49.85
N ARG A 565 15.05 18.21 -50.83
CA ARG A 565 15.78 17.52 -51.91
C ARG A 565 16.71 18.44 -52.71
N LYS A 566 16.36 19.72 -52.81
CA LYS A 566 17.16 20.77 -53.47
C LYS A 566 18.26 21.37 -52.57
N LEU A 567 18.17 21.20 -51.25
CA LEU A 567 19.22 21.54 -50.30
C LEU A 567 20.25 20.40 -50.16
N GLU A 568 19.79 19.15 -50.24
CA GLU A 568 20.64 17.95 -50.26
C GLU A 568 21.56 17.94 -51.51
N ASP A 569 21.01 18.19 -52.70
CA ASP A 569 21.76 18.39 -53.96
C ASP A 569 22.80 19.53 -53.88
N LEU A 570 22.56 20.55 -53.04
CA LEU A 570 23.49 21.66 -52.83
C LEU A 570 24.53 21.37 -51.73
N LEU A 571 24.23 20.46 -50.79
CA LEU A 571 25.17 19.99 -49.79
C LEU A 571 26.24 19.10 -50.44
N HIS A 572 25.81 18.11 -51.23
CA HIS A 572 26.71 17.19 -51.94
C HIS A 572 27.59 17.87 -52.99
N ARG A 573 27.23 19.07 -53.48
CA ARG A 573 28.01 19.82 -54.47
C ARG A 573 28.99 20.85 -53.87
N ASN A 574 28.95 21.09 -52.56
CA ASN A 574 29.75 22.13 -51.90
C ASN A 574 30.86 21.61 -50.96
N GLN A 575 30.92 20.32 -50.64
CA GLN A 575 31.86 19.83 -49.61
C GLN A 575 33.30 19.54 -50.10
N PHE A 576 33.54 19.34 -51.40
CA PHE A 576 34.89 19.10 -51.92
C PHE A 576 35.14 19.74 -53.31
N ARG A 577 35.28 21.08 -53.35
CA ARG A 577 36.09 21.72 -54.40
C ARG A 577 36.70 23.09 -54.03
N ASP A 578 38.03 23.14 -54.11
CA ASP A 578 38.94 24.29 -54.32
C ASP A 578 38.82 25.57 -53.47
N SER A 579 39.73 25.74 -52.50
CA SER A 579 40.67 26.89 -52.44
C SER A 579 41.77 26.63 -51.39
N PHE A 580 43.02 26.32 -51.78
CA PHE A 580 44.09 27.18 -52.32
C PHE A 580 44.91 27.93 -51.25
N GLN A 581 46.14 27.48 -50.99
CA GLN A 581 47.38 28.30 -51.01
C GLN A 581 48.66 27.45 -50.84
N SER A 582 49.76 27.90 -51.46
CA SER A 582 51.11 27.31 -51.39
C SER A 582 52.15 28.38 -50.99
N PRO A 583 53.25 27.99 -50.34
CA PRO A 583 54.61 28.41 -50.79
C PRO A 583 55.67 27.28 -50.64
N GLU A 584 56.54 26.98 -51.61
CA GLU A 584 57.76 27.66 -52.10
C GLU A 584 59.13 27.30 -51.42
N LEU A 585 60.02 26.68 -52.22
CA LEU A 585 61.45 27.02 -52.46
C LEU A 585 62.60 26.90 -51.40
N LYS A 586 63.67 26.14 -51.82
CA LYS A 586 65.16 26.35 -51.70
C LYS A 586 66.02 25.34 -50.90
N GLY A 587 67.24 25.08 -51.42
CA GLY A 587 68.41 24.43 -50.76
C GLY A 587 68.75 23.00 -51.23
N VAL A 588 69.38 22.72 -52.39
CA VAL A 588 70.76 23.00 -52.89
C VAL A 588 71.88 22.11 -52.30
N PHE A 589 72.69 21.52 -53.22
CA PHE A 589 73.97 20.74 -53.11
C PHE A 589 73.87 19.20 -53.31
N LYS A 590 74.82 18.47 -53.96
CA LYS A 590 75.88 18.80 -54.97
C LYS A 590 76.39 17.52 -55.72
N LYS A 591 77.35 17.68 -56.65
CA LYS A 591 78.30 16.70 -57.25
C LYS A 591 79.67 17.44 -57.45
N PRO A 592 80.68 17.11 -58.32
CA PRO A 592 81.04 15.93 -59.17
C PRO A 592 82.59 15.61 -59.23
N ILE A 593 83.10 14.95 -60.30
CA ILE A 593 84.47 15.05 -60.98
C ILE A 593 85.42 13.81 -60.97
N THR A 594 86.24 13.65 -62.05
CA THR A 594 87.21 12.55 -62.38
C THR A 594 88.57 13.06 -63.05
N PRO A 595 89.32 12.35 -63.95
CA PRO A 595 90.80 12.06 -63.90
C PRO A 595 91.72 12.94 -64.82
N PRO A 596 93.07 12.68 -65.03
CA PRO A 596 93.59 12.05 -66.31
C PRO A 596 95.08 11.47 -66.41
N ALA A 597 95.44 10.88 -67.60
CA ALA A 597 96.78 10.68 -68.30
C ALA A 597 97.85 9.64 -67.75
N THR A 598 98.98 9.23 -68.40
CA THR A 598 99.78 9.58 -69.64
C THR A 598 100.62 8.35 -70.24
N ASN A 599 101.64 8.54 -71.14
CA ASN A 599 102.26 7.53 -72.08
C ASN A 599 103.83 7.57 -72.26
N GLN A 600 104.38 6.69 -73.16
CA GLN A 600 105.65 6.73 -73.99
C GLN A 600 106.95 6.01 -73.48
N GLU A 601 108.12 6.06 -74.18
CA GLU A 601 108.69 5.21 -75.29
C GLU A 601 110.26 5.44 -75.34
N GLU A 602 111.20 4.85 -76.13
CA GLU A 602 111.30 3.89 -77.28
C GLU A 602 112.59 2.98 -77.18
N ILE A 603 113.29 2.55 -78.27
CA ILE A 603 114.20 1.36 -78.33
C ILE A 603 115.53 1.53 -79.17
N LYS A 604 116.48 0.55 -79.07
CA LYS A 604 117.67 0.20 -79.94
C LYS A 604 118.95 1.08 -80.00
N ARG A 605 120.13 0.43 -79.85
CA ARG A 605 121.36 0.62 -80.68
C ARG A 605 122.49 -0.43 -80.42
N LEU A 606 123.39 -0.56 -81.42
CA LEU A 606 124.76 -1.18 -81.43
C LEU A 606 124.93 -2.72 -81.43
N ASN A 607 125.61 -3.23 -82.49
CA ASN A 607 125.95 -4.65 -82.77
C ASN A 607 127.44 -4.78 -83.20
N GLU A 608 128.43 -4.58 -82.31
CA GLU A 608 129.84 -4.37 -82.77
C GLU A 608 130.96 -5.15 -82.04
N LYS A 609 130.69 -6.05 -81.08
CA LYS A 609 131.75 -6.63 -80.22
C LYS A 609 132.12 -8.12 -80.43
N ILE A 610 131.65 -8.76 -81.49
CA ILE A 610 131.76 -10.23 -81.65
C ILE A 610 133.14 -10.73 -82.15
N GLN A 611 134.01 -9.87 -82.71
CA GLN A 611 135.12 -10.30 -83.57
C GLN A 611 136.54 -10.25 -82.95
N GLN A 612 136.72 -10.43 -81.63
CA GLN A 612 138.00 -10.17 -80.94
C GLN A 612 138.62 -11.29 -80.05
N LEU A 613 138.00 -12.45 -79.82
CA LEU A 613 138.38 -13.33 -78.69
C LEU A 613 138.91 -14.76 -78.98
N GLU A 614 138.90 -15.25 -80.22
CA GLU A 614 139.14 -16.70 -80.48
C GLU A 614 140.60 -17.21 -80.29
N LYS A 615 141.56 -16.36 -79.91
CA LYS A 615 143.00 -16.68 -80.03
C LYS A 615 143.79 -16.88 -78.72
N ALA A 616 143.11 -17.05 -77.58
CA ALA A 616 143.76 -17.07 -76.25
C ALA A 616 143.63 -18.40 -75.46
N ASN A 617 142.93 -19.43 -75.99
CA ASN A 617 142.36 -20.49 -75.15
C ASN A 617 143.22 -21.77 -74.98
N GLU A 618 144.43 -21.84 -75.54
CA GLU A 618 145.17 -23.12 -75.62
C GLU A 618 146.09 -23.42 -74.42
N THR A 619 146.46 -22.44 -73.59
CA THR A 619 147.52 -22.60 -72.58
C THR A 619 147.09 -23.19 -71.24
N GLY A 620 145.81 -23.15 -70.89
CA GLY A 620 145.32 -23.51 -69.54
C GLY A 620 145.22 -25.02 -69.23
N ALA A 621 145.48 -25.90 -70.20
CA ALA A 621 145.12 -27.32 -70.09
C ALA A 621 145.97 -28.15 -69.09
N GLN A 622 147.18 -27.69 -68.74
CA GLN A 622 148.20 -28.54 -68.11
C GLN A 622 148.23 -28.50 -66.56
N GLU A 623 147.66 -27.48 -65.91
CA GLU A 623 147.62 -27.42 -64.43
C GLU A 623 146.54 -28.33 -63.81
N ILE A 624 145.53 -28.70 -64.61
CA ILE A 624 144.31 -29.40 -64.16
C ILE A 624 144.59 -30.83 -63.66
N GLU A 625 145.66 -31.49 -64.12
CA GLU A 625 145.87 -32.92 -63.86
C GLU A 625 146.30 -33.21 -62.40
N ASN A 626 147.15 -32.38 -61.80
CA ASN A 626 147.66 -32.61 -60.45
C ASN A 626 146.56 -32.50 -59.36
N ILE A 627 145.54 -31.65 -59.57
CA ILE A 627 144.44 -31.44 -58.62
C ILE A 627 143.57 -32.71 -58.49
N LYS A 628 143.44 -33.51 -59.55
CA LYS A 628 142.53 -34.67 -59.58
C LYS A 628 142.85 -35.78 -58.58
N LYS A 629 144.10 -35.90 -58.11
CA LYS A 629 144.47 -36.95 -57.13
C LYS A 629 143.96 -36.63 -55.72
N SER A 630 144.22 -35.41 -55.22
CA SER A 630 143.86 -35.01 -53.85
C SER A 630 142.34 -34.99 -53.61
N LEU A 631 141.55 -34.72 -54.67
CA LEU A 631 140.09 -34.72 -54.59
C LEU A 631 139.52 -36.09 -54.19
N LYS A 632 140.14 -37.18 -54.66
CA LYS A 632 139.51 -38.51 -54.64
C LYS A 632 139.38 -39.09 -53.24
N ASP A 633 140.39 -38.93 -52.40
CA ASP A 633 140.41 -39.51 -51.05
C ASP A 633 139.37 -38.82 -50.14
N SER A 634 139.14 -37.51 -50.34
CA SER A 634 138.10 -36.74 -49.63
C SER A 634 136.67 -37.13 -50.03
N GLU A 635 136.46 -37.66 -51.25
CA GLU A 635 135.14 -38.14 -51.64
C GLU A 635 134.71 -39.41 -50.88
N GLU A 636 135.63 -40.25 -50.44
CA GLU A 636 135.28 -41.55 -49.81
C GLU A 636 134.86 -41.41 -48.34
N GLU A 637 135.40 -40.43 -47.61
CA GLU A 637 134.96 -40.10 -46.25
C GLU A 637 133.57 -39.44 -46.26
N ASN A 638 133.35 -38.45 -47.15
CA ASN A 638 132.06 -37.77 -47.32
C ASN A 638 130.91 -38.75 -47.64
N LYS A 639 131.17 -39.82 -48.41
CA LYS A 639 130.18 -40.84 -48.76
C LYS A 639 129.62 -41.57 -47.53
N ARG A 640 130.38 -41.71 -46.43
CA ARG A 640 129.91 -42.40 -45.21
C ARG A 640 128.92 -41.56 -44.40
N LEU A 641 129.28 -40.30 -44.11
CA LEU A 641 128.43 -39.37 -43.35
C LEU A 641 127.10 -39.07 -44.05
N VAL A 642 127.11 -39.03 -45.39
CA VAL A 642 125.89 -38.89 -46.20
C VAL A 642 124.92 -40.07 -46.02
N GLU A 643 125.41 -41.29 -45.75
CA GLU A 643 124.55 -42.47 -45.65
C GLU A 643 123.88 -42.60 -44.28
N GLU A 644 124.57 -42.30 -43.17
CA GLU A 644 123.93 -42.21 -41.85
C GLU A 644 122.87 -41.11 -41.82
N ALA A 645 123.16 -39.95 -42.44
CA ALA A 645 122.20 -38.86 -42.58
C ALA A 645 120.99 -39.22 -43.45
N ARG A 646 121.12 -40.16 -44.41
CA ARG A 646 119.99 -40.71 -45.18
C ARG A 646 119.11 -41.63 -44.34
N MET A 647 119.71 -42.48 -43.50
CA MET A 647 118.95 -43.41 -42.64
C MET A 647 118.09 -42.67 -41.63
N MET A 648 118.66 -41.76 -40.83
CA MET A 648 117.87 -40.97 -39.85
C MET A 648 116.79 -40.11 -40.53
N LYS A 649 117.05 -39.62 -41.74
CA LYS A 649 116.07 -38.90 -42.56
C LYS A 649 114.90 -39.79 -42.97
N SER A 650 115.13 -41.07 -43.27
CA SER A 650 114.07 -42.01 -43.64
C SER A 650 113.08 -42.24 -42.49
N ASP A 651 113.58 -42.60 -41.31
CA ASP A 651 112.75 -42.90 -40.13
C ASP A 651 111.89 -41.71 -39.69
N LEU A 652 112.41 -40.48 -39.84
CA LEU A 652 111.66 -39.24 -39.60
C LEU A 652 110.56 -39.01 -40.63
N PHE A 653 110.79 -39.31 -41.92
CA PHE A 653 109.76 -39.18 -42.94
C PHE A 653 108.63 -40.21 -42.78
N ASP A 654 108.91 -41.45 -42.40
CA ASP A 654 107.86 -42.45 -42.21
C ASP A 654 107.03 -42.19 -40.94
N ASN A 655 107.61 -41.63 -39.88
CA ASN A 655 106.86 -41.10 -38.73
C ASN A 655 105.93 -39.94 -39.13
N LEU A 656 106.45 -38.93 -39.86
CA LEU A 656 105.66 -37.81 -40.36
C LEU A 656 104.51 -38.29 -41.26
N ARG A 657 104.79 -39.22 -42.17
CA ARG A 657 103.82 -39.80 -43.11
C ARG A 657 102.72 -40.61 -42.40
N THR A 658 103.06 -41.27 -41.31
CA THR A 658 102.09 -41.97 -40.45
C THR A 658 101.12 -40.98 -39.81
N LYS A 659 101.64 -39.90 -39.18
CA LYS A 659 100.78 -38.84 -38.60
C LYS A 659 99.98 -38.06 -39.64
N GLU A 660 100.53 -37.82 -40.82
CA GLU A 660 99.80 -37.17 -41.92
C GLU A 660 98.62 -38.04 -42.41
N ASN A 661 98.76 -39.37 -42.38
CA ASN A 661 97.68 -40.29 -42.74
C ASN A 661 96.59 -40.38 -41.66
N GLU A 662 96.96 -40.38 -40.37
CA GLU A 662 96.00 -40.31 -39.25
C GLU A 662 95.13 -39.04 -39.36
N PHE A 663 95.75 -37.85 -39.48
CA PHE A 663 95.00 -36.59 -39.64
C PHE A 663 94.16 -36.54 -40.92
N LYS A 664 94.54 -37.25 -42.00
CA LYS A 664 93.71 -37.39 -43.19
C LYS A 664 92.48 -38.26 -42.92
N GLN A 665 92.62 -39.35 -42.16
CA GLN A 665 91.48 -40.20 -41.77
C GLN A 665 90.51 -39.45 -40.84
N GLU A 666 91.02 -38.74 -39.83
CA GLU A 666 90.18 -37.90 -38.95
C GLU A 666 89.42 -36.82 -39.75
N ARG A 667 90.10 -36.11 -40.65
CA ARG A 667 89.44 -35.10 -41.51
C ARG A 667 88.44 -35.72 -42.49
N MET A 668 88.66 -36.95 -42.97
CA MET A 668 87.67 -37.66 -43.80
C MET A 668 86.45 -38.07 -42.97
N SER A 669 86.64 -38.56 -41.74
CA SER A 669 85.56 -38.92 -40.82
C SER A 669 84.70 -37.71 -40.46
N LEU A 670 85.31 -36.63 -39.97
CA LEU A 670 84.61 -35.39 -39.60
C LEU A 670 83.91 -34.74 -40.79
N ASN A 671 84.50 -34.76 -41.98
CA ASN A 671 83.84 -34.24 -43.19
C ASN A 671 82.70 -35.15 -43.69
N GLY A 672 82.72 -36.44 -43.38
CA GLY A 672 81.59 -37.36 -43.55
C GLY A 672 80.45 -37.03 -42.60
N GLU A 673 80.74 -36.87 -41.30
CA GLU A 673 79.77 -36.49 -40.27
C GLU A 673 79.13 -35.12 -40.55
N ILE A 674 79.92 -34.11 -40.93
CA ILE A 674 79.42 -32.79 -41.37
C ILE A 674 78.49 -32.92 -42.59
N LYS A 675 78.74 -33.87 -43.50
CA LYS A 675 77.86 -34.11 -44.65
C LYS A 675 76.54 -34.78 -44.23
N GLU A 676 76.59 -35.72 -43.29
CA GLU A 676 75.39 -36.38 -42.75
C GLU A 676 74.52 -35.41 -41.94
N LEU A 677 75.14 -34.59 -41.08
CA LEU A 677 74.45 -33.54 -40.33
C LEU A 677 73.79 -32.50 -41.25
N LYS A 678 74.44 -32.13 -42.37
CA LYS A 678 73.83 -31.26 -43.39
C LYS A 678 72.66 -31.92 -44.11
N GLY A 679 72.68 -33.24 -44.33
CA GLY A 679 71.53 -33.99 -44.82
C GLY A 679 70.35 -33.91 -43.85
N LYS A 680 70.60 -34.22 -42.57
CA LYS A 680 69.59 -34.15 -41.51
C LYS A 680 69.00 -32.74 -41.31
N ILE A 681 69.80 -31.69 -41.48
CA ILE A 681 69.31 -30.30 -41.47
C ILE A 681 68.34 -30.06 -42.64
N TYR A 682 68.70 -30.48 -43.85
CA TYR A 682 67.84 -30.33 -45.04
C TYR A 682 66.53 -31.13 -44.95
N ASP A 683 66.59 -32.35 -44.40
CA ASP A 683 65.40 -33.17 -44.16
C ASP A 683 64.46 -32.50 -43.11
N LEU A 684 65.04 -31.91 -42.05
CA LEU A 684 64.29 -31.15 -41.03
C LEU A 684 63.73 -29.82 -41.56
N GLU A 685 64.43 -29.14 -42.48
CA GLU A 685 63.91 -27.96 -43.18
C GLU A 685 62.68 -28.33 -44.04
N ILE A 686 62.71 -29.46 -44.74
CA ILE A 686 61.55 -29.98 -45.50
C ILE A 686 60.36 -30.34 -44.59
N ASP A 687 60.60 -30.96 -43.43
CA ASP A 687 59.51 -31.29 -42.50
C ASP A 687 58.95 -30.05 -41.77
N LEU A 688 59.78 -29.03 -41.54
CA LEU A 688 59.32 -27.71 -41.08
C LEU A 688 58.45 -27.00 -42.13
N ASP A 689 58.84 -27.04 -43.41
CA ASP A 689 58.03 -26.52 -44.52
C ASP A 689 56.69 -27.28 -44.64
N ARG A 690 56.66 -28.59 -44.37
CA ARG A 690 55.41 -29.38 -44.35
C ARG A 690 54.48 -28.96 -43.21
N GLU A 691 54.97 -28.88 -41.98
CA GLU A 691 54.14 -28.54 -40.83
C GLU A 691 53.73 -27.06 -40.83
N THR A 692 54.55 -26.13 -41.35
CA THR A 692 54.12 -24.72 -41.52
C THR A 692 53.01 -24.56 -42.56
N ASN A 693 53.09 -25.22 -43.72
CA ASN A 693 51.98 -25.24 -44.70
C ASN A 693 50.69 -25.88 -44.12
N LYS A 694 50.85 -26.86 -43.22
CA LYS A 694 49.74 -27.48 -42.49
C LYS A 694 49.14 -26.54 -41.44
N CYS A 695 49.94 -25.77 -40.71
CA CYS A 695 49.44 -24.69 -39.85
C CYS A 695 48.65 -23.64 -40.64
N ILE A 696 49.17 -23.16 -41.78
CA ILE A 696 48.48 -22.17 -42.64
C ILE A 696 47.11 -22.69 -43.12
N SER A 697 47.00 -23.98 -43.46
CA SER A 697 45.70 -24.56 -43.86
C SER A 697 44.73 -24.77 -42.69
N LEU A 698 45.23 -24.97 -41.48
CA LEU A 698 44.42 -25.02 -40.25
C LEU A 698 43.97 -23.62 -39.80
N GLU A 699 44.83 -22.60 -39.92
CA GLU A 699 44.49 -21.18 -39.68
C GLU A 699 43.38 -20.72 -40.63
N GLY A 700 43.52 -20.97 -41.94
CA GLY A 700 42.47 -20.68 -42.92
C GLY A 700 41.16 -21.40 -42.61
N SER A 701 41.19 -22.64 -42.10
CA SER A 701 39.99 -23.34 -41.66
C SER A 701 39.42 -22.82 -40.33
N ALA A 702 40.24 -22.18 -39.48
CA ALA A 702 39.79 -21.55 -38.24
C ALA A 702 39.08 -20.23 -38.52
N ASP A 703 39.63 -19.39 -39.41
CA ASP A 703 38.97 -18.16 -39.90
C ASP A 703 37.60 -18.47 -40.51
N ASP A 704 37.52 -19.51 -41.33
CA ASP A 704 36.30 -19.95 -42.02
C ASP A 704 35.24 -20.53 -41.05
N LEU A 705 35.66 -20.99 -39.86
CA LEU A 705 34.78 -21.36 -38.76
C LEU A 705 34.39 -20.14 -37.91
N GLN A 706 35.31 -19.22 -37.66
CA GLN A 706 35.06 -17.99 -36.91
C GLN A 706 34.06 -17.08 -37.62
N GLN A 707 34.13 -16.96 -38.95
CA GLN A 707 33.11 -16.25 -39.74
C GLN A 707 31.73 -16.92 -39.64
N LYS A 708 31.66 -18.26 -39.59
CA LYS A 708 30.39 -19.00 -39.39
C LYS A 708 29.83 -18.79 -37.99
N VAL A 709 30.68 -18.75 -36.96
CA VAL A 709 30.26 -18.39 -35.58
C VAL A 709 29.69 -16.98 -35.56
N ILE A 710 30.39 -15.99 -36.10
CA ILE A 710 29.91 -14.60 -36.16
C ILE A 710 28.57 -14.49 -36.93
N LEU A 711 28.39 -15.25 -38.02
CA LEU A 711 27.12 -15.28 -38.74
C LEU A 711 25.98 -15.88 -37.91
N LEU A 712 26.23 -16.98 -37.19
CA LEU A 712 25.25 -17.64 -36.33
C LEU A 712 24.91 -16.80 -35.09
N GLU A 713 25.89 -16.12 -34.48
CA GLU A 713 25.68 -15.16 -33.39
C GLU A 713 24.78 -14.00 -33.83
N ASN A 714 25.00 -13.45 -35.03
CA ASN A 714 24.14 -12.42 -35.58
C ASN A 714 22.71 -12.93 -35.86
N GLN A 715 22.55 -14.16 -36.38
CA GLN A 715 21.24 -14.78 -36.58
C GLN A 715 20.50 -15.07 -35.28
N LEU A 716 21.20 -15.56 -34.25
CA LEU A 716 20.65 -15.74 -32.90
C LEU A 716 20.20 -14.39 -32.33
N LYS A 717 21.01 -13.34 -32.47
CA LYS A 717 20.69 -11.98 -32.02
C LYS A 717 19.47 -11.39 -32.73
N THR A 718 19.32 -11.58 -34.04
CA THR A 718 18.11 -11.13 -34.77
C THR A 718 16.86 -11.90 -34.34
N ASN A 719 16.98 -13.22 -34.13
CA ASN A 719 15.86 -14.05 -33.70
C ASN A 719 15.44 -13.70 -32.27
N GLN A 720 16.39 -13.51 -31.35
CA GLN A 720 16.15 -13.12 -29.97
C GLN A 720 15.50 -11.72 -29.88
N ASN A 721 15.93 -10.77 -30.71
CA ASN A 721 15.27 -9.47 -30.82
C ASN A 721 13.81 -9.59 -31.29
N SER A 722 13.53 -10.42 -32.30
CA SER A 722 12.16 -10.61 -32.81
C SER A 722 11.24 -11.31 -31.79
N VAL A 723 11.75 -12.30 -31.05
CA VAL A 723 11.02 -12.94 -29.95
C VAL A 723 10.76 -11.94 -28.81
N ASN A 724 11.74 -11.11 -28.45
CA ASN A 724 11.56 -10.07 -27.44
C ASN A 724 10.51 -9.02 -27.85
N GLU A 725 10.44 -8.65 -29.12
CA GLU A 725 9.44 -7.72 -29.66
C GLU A 725 8.02 -8.31 -29.61
N GLN A 726 7.85 -9.58 -30.01
CA GLN A 726 6.57 -10.29 -29.89
C GLN A 726 6.12 -10.42 -28.42
N LEU A 727 7.04 -10.78 -27.53
CA LEU A 727 6.77 -10.94 -26.10
C LEU A 727 6.47 -9.59 -25.40
N ALA A 728 7.02 -8.48 -25.89
CA ALA A 728 6.65 -7.14 -25.45
C ALA A 728 5.24 -6.73 -25.91
N LEU A 729 4.87 -7.04 -27.15
CA LEU A 729 3.51 -6.80 -27.67
C LEU A 729 2.46 -7.62 -26.92
N GLU A 730 2.73 -8.89 -26.62
CA GLU A 730 1.82 -9.74 -25.86
C GLU A 730 1.67 -9.26 -24.41
N LYS A 731 2.77 -8.89 -23.72
CA LYS A 731 2.72 -8.27 -22.38
C LYS A 731 1.86 -7.01 -22.37
N ALA A 732 2.08 -6.08 -23.30
CA ALA A 732 1.28 -4.85 -23.39
C ALA A 732 -0.21 -5.14 -23.64
N GLN A 733 -0.55 -6.19 -24.39
CA GLN A 733 -1.94 -6.61 -24.61
C GLN A 733 -2.56 -7.30 -23.37
N ILE A 734 -1.77 -8.04 -22.58
CA ILE A 734 -2.20 -8.62 -21.30
C ILE A 734 -2.45 -7.50 -20.28
N GLU A 735 -1.51 -6.56 -20.10
CA GLU A 735 -1.63 -5.38 -19.23
C GLU A 735 -2.88 -4.55 -19.58
N ALA A 736 -3.05 -4.22 -20.86
CA ALA A 736 -4.22 -3.50 -21.34
C ALA A 736 -5.55 -4.26 -21.19
N ASN A 737 -5.54 -5.57 -20.91
CA ASN A 737 -6.73 -6.35 -20.56
C ASN A 737 -6.91 -6.49 -19.04
N TYR A 738 -5.82 -6.60 -18.29
CA TYR A 738 -5.80 -6.56 -16.83
C TYR A 738 -6.39 -5.26 -16.31
N ASP A 739 -5.98 -4.10 -16.84
CA ASP A 739 -6.54 -2.79 -16.44
C ASP A 739 -8.04 -2.67 -16.72
N LYS A 740 -8.54 -3.17 -17.85
CA LYS A 740 -9.98 -3.21 -18.16
C LYS A 740 -10.74 -4.04 -17.13
N LEU A 741 -10.15 -5.16 -16.67
CA LEU A 741 -10.75 -6.04 -15.67
C LEU A 741 -10.68 -5.43 -14.26
N ARG A 742 -9.54 -4.85 -13.88
CA ARG A 742 -9.29 -4.11 -12.63
C ARG A 742 -10.28 -2.94 -12.46
N ILE A 743 -10.44 -2.09 -13.48
CA ILE A 743 -11.42 -0.98 -13.48
C ILE A 743 -12.85 -1.52 -13.35
N LYS A 744 -13.18 -2.63 -14.02
CA LYS A 744 -14.50 -3.27 -13.92
C LYS A 744 -14.77 -3.86 -12.53
N PHE A 745 -13.75 -4.43 -11.89
CA PHE A 745 -13.80 -4.93 -10.51
C PHE A 745 -14.01 -3.78 -9.52
N GLU A 746 -13.18 -2.73 -9.58
CA GLU A 746 -13.30 -1.53 -8.72
C GLU A 746 -14.68 -0.87 -8.80
N LEU A 747 -15.27 -0.79 -9.99
CA LEU A 747 -16.63 -0.26 -10.17
C LEU A 747 -17.71 -1.15 -9.53
N LEU A 748 -17.52 -2.46 -9.47
CA LEU A 748 -18.44 -3.38 -8.78
C LEU A 748 -18.21 -3.36 -7.27
N TYR A 749 -16.95 -3.39 -6.84
CA TYR A 749 -16.49 -3.35 -5.45
C TYR A 749 -16.97 -2.08 -4.74
N SER A 750 -16.73 -0.90 -5.34
CA SER A 750 -17.23 0.37 -4.82
C SER A 750 -18.76 0.45 -4.78
N SER A 751 -19.46 -0.17 -5.74
CA SER A 751 -20.93 -0.26 -5.72
C SER A 751 -21.43 -1.17 -4.58
N ALA A 752 -20.79 -2.32 -4.36
CA ALA A 752 -21.12 -3.23 -3.26
C ALA A 752 -20.87 -2.60 -1.88
N ARG A 753 -19.78 -1.83 -1.74
CA ARG A 753 -19.46 -1.06 -0.53
C ARG A 753 -20.49 0.03 -0.24
N ASP A 754 -20.91 0.78 -1.26
CA ASP A 754 -21.95 1.81 -1.13
C ASP A 754 -23.33 1.20 -0.76
N ILE A 755 -23.71 0.09 -1.41
CA ILE A 755 -24.95 -0.66 -1.08
C ILE A 755 -24.91 -1.15 0.37
N SER A 756 -23.85 -1.83 0.79
CA SER A 756 -23.76 -2.42 2.15
C SER A 756 -23.76 -1.35 3.25
N GLN A 757 -23.06 -0.22 3.05
CA GLN A 757 -23.12 0.91 3.96
C GLN A 757 -24.53 1.55 4.02
N LYS A 758 -25.22 1.67 2.89
CA LYS A 758 -26.60 2.17 2.83
C LYS A 758 -27.63 1.21 3.45
N LEU A 759 -27.47 -0.09 3.28
CA LEU A 759 -28.31 -1.10 3.95
C LEU A 759 -28.10 -1.08 5.47
N PHE A 760 -26.85 -0.97 5.95
CA PHE A 760 -26.56 -0.89 7.38
C PHE A 760 -27.14 0.39 8.03
N THR A 761 -27.00 1.54 7.37
CA THR A 761 -27.59 2.81 7.87
C THR A 761 -29.11 2.83 7.80
N SER A 762 -29.71 2.23 6.76
CA SER A 762 -31.16 2.00 6.64
C SER A 762 -31.68 1.09 7.77
N TYR A 763 -30.99 -0.01 8.08
CA TYR A 763 -31.30 -0.88 9.21
C TYR A 763 -31.22 -0.15 10.56
N LYS A 764 -30.16 0.64 10.79
CA LYS A 764 -30.02 1.43 12.04
C LYS A 764 -31.16 2.44 12.20
N ARG A 765 -31.46 3.24 11.17
CA ARG A 765 -32.58 4.20 11.17
C ARG A 765 -33.94 3.52 11.34
N SER A 766 -34.13 2.33 10.78
CA SER A 766 -35.34 1.53 10.98
C SER A 766 -35.49 1.07 12.44
N CYS A 767 -34.38 0.75 13.12
CA CYS A 767 -34.39 0.49 14.56
C CYS A 767 -34.69 1.76 15.36
N ASP A 768 -34.00 2.87 15.08
CA ASP A 768 -34.23 4.18 15.73
C ASP A 768 -35.70 4.64 15.61
N MET A 769 -36.35 4.36 14.47
CA MET A 769 -37.78 4.64 14.23
C MET A 769 -38.69 3.77 15.11
N LEU A 770 -38.40 2.48 15.27
CA LEU A 770 -39.14 1.59 16.18
C LEU A 770 -39.03 2.09 17.64
N GLU A 771 -37.84 2.55 18.06
CA GLU A 771 -37.64 3.06 19.42
C GLU A 771 -38.51 4.28 19.73
N CYS A 772 -38.73 5.16 18.74
CA CYS A 772 -39.57 6.35 18.88
C CYS A 772 -41.04 6.02 19.16
N ILE A 773 -41.54 4.86 18.73
CA ILE A 773 -42.88 4.33 19.08
C ILE A 773 -42.87 3.34 20.26
N GLY A 774 -41.74 3.22 20.96
CA GLY A 774 -41.58 2.36 22.14
C GLY A 774 -41.44 0.87 21.82
N LEU A 775 -41.00 0.52 20.61
CA LEU A 775 -40.68 -0.84 20.19
C LEU A 775 -39.15 -1.01 20.04
N GLN A 776 -38.63 -2.21 20.30
CA GLN A 776 -37.23 -2.54 20.09
C GLN A 776 -37.13 -3.82 19.28
N ALA A 777 -36.27 -3.83 18.25
CA ALA A 777 -35.94 -5.02 17.49
C ALA A 777 -34.78 -5.76 18.17
N SER A 778 -34.96 -7.07 18.42
CA SER A 778 -33.94 -7.96 18.96
C SER A 778 -33.66 -9.09 17.98
N LYS A 779 -32.37 -9.40 17.72
CA LYS A 779 -31.97 -10.56 16.94
C LYS A 779 -32.14 -11.83 17.79
N VAL A 780 -32.74 -12.86 17.21
CA VAL A 780 -32.75 -14.22 17.77
C VAL A 780 -31.78 -15.05 16.93
N LEU A 781 -30.71 -15.51 17.56
CA LEU A 781 -29.75 -16.44 16.96
C LEU A 781 -30.09 -17.88 17.36
N ASP A 782 -29.60 -18.86 16.62
CA ASP A 782 -29.57 -20.26 17.04
C ASP A 782 -28.32 -20.59 17.88
N ASP A 783 -28.18 -21.85 18.29
CA ASP A 783 -27.04 -22.33 19.07
C ASP A 783 -25.70 -22.34 18.28
N ASN A 784 -25.76 -22.21 16.94
CA ASN A 784 -24.59 -22.05 16.06
C ASN A 784 -24.20 -20.57 15.84
N GLY A 785 -25.07 -19.63 16.23
CA GLY A 785 -24.89 -18.18 16.03
C GLY A 785 -25.51 -17.62 14.74
N GLU A 786 -26.26 -18.41 13.97
CA GLU A 786 -26.95 -17.96 12.77
C GLU A 786 -28.25 -17.19 13.09
N LEU A 787 -28.63 -16.25 12.23
CA LEU A 787 -29.78 -15.36 12.47
C LEU A 787 -31.11 -16.01 12.08
N VAL A 788 -31.84 -16.55 13.06
CA VAL A 788 -33.14 -17.20 12.87
C VAL A 788 -34.27 -16.20 12.64
N SER A 789 -34.35 -15.13 13.44
CA SER A 789 -35.43 -14.14 13.31
C SER A 789 -35.17 -12.80 14.00
N PHE A 790 -35.98 -11.79 13.66
CA PHE A 790 -36.06 -10.53 14.39
C PHE A 790 -37.31 -10.50 15.28
N LYS A 791 -37.13 -10.50 16.60
CA LYS A 791 -38.21 -10.39 17.58
C LYS A 791 -38.41 -8.93 17.99
N ILE A 792 -39.56 -8.36 17.67
CA ILE A 792 -39.94 -7.00 18.07
C ILE A 792 -40.65 -7.05 19.43
N GLN A 793 -40.22 -6.21 20.38
CA GLN A 793 -40.74 -6.18 21.76
C GLN A 793 -41.10 -4.74 22.17
N ARG A 794 -42.10 -4.56 23.05
CA ARG A 794 -42.51 -3.23 23.52
C ARG A 794 -41.84 -2.87 24.85
N VAL A 795 -41.03 -1.81 24.85
CA VAL A 795 -40.22 -1.41 26.01
C VAL A 795 -40.75 -0.11 26.61
N LYS A 796 -41.08 -0.12 27.91
CA LYS A 796 -41.60 1.05 28.62
C LYS A 796 -40.50 2.11 28.76
N GLY A 797 -40.80 3.36 28.40
CA GLY A 797 -39.92 4.51 28.59
C GLY A 797 -38.94 4.82 27.46
N LEU A 798 -38.77 3.92 26.47
CA LEU A 798 -37.76 4.04 25.41
C LEU A 798 -37.88 5.36 24.63
N GLY A 799 -39.07 5.66 24.10
CA GLY A 799 -39.36 6.87 23.31
C GLY A 799 -39.26 8.21 24.06
N ARG A 800 -38.97 8.22 25.38
CA ARG A 800 -38.75 9.47 26.14
C ARG A 800 -37.29 9.89 26.25
N ARG A 801 -36.33 8.97 26.12
CA ARG A 801 -34.90 9.27 26.40
C ARG A 801 -34.23 10.20 25.38
N ARG A 802 -34.69 10.21 24.12
CA ARG A 802 -33.96 10.83 22.99
C ARG A 802 -34.31 12.28 22.69
N ASN A 803 -35.40 12.83 23.27
CA ASN A 803 -35.78 14.24 23.08
C ASN A 803 -35.10 15.19 24.09
N ALA A 804 -34.19 14.68 24.94
CA ALA A 804 -33.57 15.45 26.03
C ALA A 804 -32.26 16.16 25.63
N SER A 805 -31.61 15.79 24.52
CA SER A 805 -30.28 16.29 24.13
C SER A 805 -30.29 17.71 23.50
N GLY A 806 -31.25 18.55 23.88
CA GLY A 806 -31.51 19.86 23.26
C GLY A 806 -31.81 20.99 24.26
N SER A 807 -31.67 20.76 25.57
CA SER A 807 -31.88 21.81 26.58
C SER A 807 -30.95 21.61 27.77
N ILE A 808 -30.13 22.63 28.06
CA ILE A 808 -29.33 22.73 29.28
C ILE A 808 -30.12 23.62 30.24
N GLY A 809 -30.61 23.06 31.37
CA GLY A 809 -31.62 23.77 32.17
C GLY A 809 -32.10 23.11 33.47
N ASP A 810 -31.18 22.60 34.29
CA ASP A 810 -31.31 22.47 35.77
C ASP A 810 -32.42 21.57 36.40
N VAL A 811 -32.40 21.49 37.74
CA VAL A 811 -33.40 21.02 38.71
C VAL A 811 -33.37 19.54 39.17
N SER A 812 -32.58 19.36 40.24
CA SER A 812 -32.78 18.49 41.43
C SER A 812 -32.95 16.97 41.34
N ILE A 813 -32.08 16.28 42.10
CA ILE A 813 -32.20 14.90 42.58
C ILE A 813 -33.30 14.80 43.65
N LEU A 814 -34.06 13.69 43.69
CA LEU A 814 -34.75 13.20 44.88
C LEU A 814 -34.99 11.68 44.80
N ASP A 815 -34.84 10.98 45.93
CA ASP A 815 -34.74 9.52 46.00
C ASP A 815 -36.06 8.73 45.85
N SER A 816 -35.93 7.51 45.31
CA SER A 816 -36.59 6.31 45.87
C SER A 816 -35.87 5.04 45.40
N PRO A 817 -35.54 4.09 46.30
CA PRO A 817 -34.70 2.93 45.97
C PRO A 817 -35.48 1.73 45.43
N GLY A 818 -34.77 0.85 44.71
CA GLY A 818 -35.18 -0.54 44.49
C GLY A 818 -35.62 -0.90 43.06
N THR A 819 -34.65 -1.27 42.21
CA THR A 819 -34.55 -2.62 41.58
C THR A 819 -33.33 -2.61 40.66
N GLU A 820 -32.29 -3.39 40.97
CA GLU A 820 -31.10 -3.52 40.12
C GLU A 820 -31.32 -4.54 38.99
N GLU A 821 -32.00 -4.14 37.92
CA GLU A 821 -31.87 -4.83 36.63
C GLU A 821 -30.87 -4.08 35.73
N LYS A 822 -29.79 -4.78 35.34
CA LYS A 822 -28.72 -4.22 34.50
C LYS A 822 -29.20 -4.03 33.06
N LEU A 823 -29.84 -2.89 32.81
CA LEU A 823 -30.10 -2.41 31.46
C LEU A 823 -28.77 -2.10 30.75
N ASN A 824 -28.34 -2.98 29.85
CA ASN A 824 -27.18 -2.74 28.99
C ASN A 824 -27.37 -1.44 28.20
N ASN A 825 -26.45 -0.49 28.38
CA ASN A 825 -26.40 0.76 27.61
C ASN A 825 -25.85 0.48 26.21
N ASN A 826 -26.71 0.02 25.30
CA ASN A 826 -26.39 -0.15 23.87
C ASN A 826 -26.31 1.21 23.12
N SER A 827 -25.83 2.28 23.77
CA SER A 827 -25.53 3.57 23.11
C SER A 827 -24.25 3.48 22.27
N ASP A 828 -23.27 2.73 22.75
CA ASP A 828 -21.90 2.69 22.23
C ASP A 828 -21.47 1.25 21.90
N ILE A 829 -22.17 0.63 20.96
CA ILE A 829 -21.67 -0.55 20.25
C ILE A 829 -20.73 -0.03 19.15
N PRO A 830 -19.41 -0.29 19.20
CA PRO A 830 -18.51 0.00 18.08
C PRO A 830 -18.98 -0.74 16.83
N ILE A 831 -18.77 -0.16 15.65
CA ILE A 831 -19.20 -0.75 14.37
C ILE A 831 -18.62 -2.16 14.26
N ASP A 832 -19.46 -3.19 14.35
CA ASP A 832 -19.03 -4.60 14.29
C ASP A 832 -18.37 -4.88 12.92
N PRO A 833 -17.04 -5.13 12.88
CA PRO A 833 -16.33 -5.33 11.62
C PRO A 833 -16.81 -6.58 10.86
N LYS A 834 -17.43 -7.55 11.55
CA LYS A 834 -17.92 -8.78 10.92
C LYS A 834 -18.99 -8.54 9.85
N VAL A 835 -19.73 -7.43 9.91
CA VAL A 835 -20.73 -7.08 8.89
C VAL A 835 -20.09 -6.69 7.55
N PHE A 836 -18.83 -6.28 7.53
CA PHE A 836 -18.08 -5.89 6.32
C PHE A 836 -17.12 -6.98 5.80
N TYR A 837 -17.09 -8.17 6.43
CA TYR A 837 -16.03 -9.16 6.20
C TYR A 837 -16.01 -9.80 4.81
N TRP A 838 -17.15 -9.82 4.09
CA TRP A 838 -17.29 -10.38 2.74
C TRP A 838 -16.54 -9.59 1.63
N LEU A 839 -15.74 -8.60 2.02
CA LEU A 839 -15.07 -7.67 1.11
C LEU A 839 -13.53 -7.67 1.23
N ASN A 840 -12.94 -8.38 2.20
CA ASN A 840 -11.53 -8.18 2.59
C ASN A 840 -10.62 -9.43 2.49
N SER A 841 -11.11 -10.57 1.97
CA SER A 841 -10.31 -11.79 1.80
C SER A 841 -9.46 -11.83 0.52
N TYR A 842 -9.86 -11.09 -0.53
CA TYR A 842 -9.31 -11.20 -1.88
C TYR A 842 -7.89 -10.62 -2.09
N TYR A 843 -7.19 -10.25 -1.02
CA TYR A 843 -5.79 -9.80 -1.03
C TYR A 843 -4.86 -10.65 -0.14
N ASN A 844 -5.39 -11.66 0.55
CA ASN A 844 -4.61 -12.52 1.46
C ASN A 844 -4.51 -13.97 0.99
N ASP A 845 -5.46 -14.47 0.17
CA ASP A 845 -5.49 -15.84 -0.34
C ASP A 845 -5.25 -15.89 -1.87
N SER A 846 -3.98 -15.81 -2.27
CA SER A 846 -3.49 -16.34 -3.56
C SER A 846 -2.02 -16.71 -3.41
N GLU A 847 -1.71 -17.99 -3.57
CA GLU A 847 -0.51 -18.67 -3.07
C GLU A 847 0.83 -18.17 -3.66
N ASP A 848 1.91 -18.36 -2.90
CA ASP A 848 3.29 -18.17 -3.37
C ASP A 848 3.66 -19.22 -4.42
N GLU A 849 4.03 -18.80 -5.64
CA GLU A 849 4.89 -19.61 -6.52
C GLU A 849 5.79 -18.72 -7.40
N GLU A 850 7.11 -18.82 -7.17
CA GLU A 850 8.27 -18.40 -7.98
C GLU A 850 8.23 -17.09 -8.81
N ALA A 851 8.69 -15.97 -8.20
CA ALA A 851 9.27 -14.83 -8.93
C ALA A 851 10.17 -13.92 -8.05
N GLU A 852 11.46 -14.24 -7.88
CA GLU A 852 12.43 -13.29 -7.30
C GLU A 852 12.92 -12.26 -8.33
N ALA A 853 12.27 -11.09 -8.40
CA ALA A 853 12.84 -9.84 -8.94
C ALA A 853 12.03 -8.59 -8.53
N ASP A 854 12.72 -7.47 -8.30
CA ASP A 854 12.23 -6.08 -8.37
C ASP A 854 11.00 -5.68 -7.51
N GLU A 855 11.15 -5.65 -6.17
CA GLU A 855 10.17 -4.98 -5.27
C GLU A 855 10.34 -3.45 -5.14
N ASP A 856 11.54 -2.90 -5.34
CA ASP A 856 11.92 -1.54 -4.90
C ASP A 856 11.10 -0.40 -5.55
N ASP A 857 10.58 -0.58 -6.78
CA ASP A 857 9.83 0.48 -7.50
C ASP A 857 8.31 0.49 -7.21
N ARG A 858 7.75 -0.54 -6.57
CA ARG A 858 6.27 -0.64 -6.41
C ARG A 858 5.71 0.36 -5.38
N THR A 859 6.50 0.79 -4.41
CA THR A 859 6.04 1.69 -3.32
C THR A 859 6.08 3.18 -3.67
N SER A 860 6.69 3.57 -4.79
CA SER A 860 6.63 4.93 -5.34
C SER A 860 5.29 5.16 -6.07
N VAL A 861 4.91 4.19 -6.91
CA VAL A 861 3.76 4.24 -7.82
C VAL A 861 2.42 4.33 -7.07
N ILE A 862 2.21 3.53 -6.02
CA ILE A 862 0.91 3.39 -5.33
C ILE A 862 0.33 4.74 -4.86
N THR A 863 1.18 5.68 -4.41
CA THR A 863 0.72 7.00 -3.95
C THR A 863 0.35 7.97 -5.08
N ALA A 864 1.02 7.90 -6.23
CA ALA A 864 0.66 8.70 -7.41
C ALA A 864 -0.55 8.09 -8.14
N ASP A 865 -0.57 6.76 -8.26
CA ASP A 865 -1.61 6.02 -8.97
C ASP A 865 -2.98 6.17 -8.28
N SER A 866 -3.09 6.32 -6.96
CA SER A 866 -4.40 6.56 -6.31
C SER A 866 -5.13 7.82 -6.85
N SER A 867 -4.39 8.90 -7.11
CA SER A 867 -4.95 10.12 -7.74
C SER A 867 -5.32 9.84 -9.20
N MET A 868 -4.42 9.21 -9.96
CA MET A 868 -4.60 8.94 -11.39
C MET A 868 -5.70 7.89 -11.67
N GLN A 869 -5.80 6.85 -10.85
CA GLN A 869 -6.92 5.91 -10.73
C GLN A 869 -8.23 6.66 -10.48
N SER A 870 -8.29 7.59 -9.52
CA SER A 870 -9.53 8.34 -9.25
C SER A 870 -9.98 9.13 -10.49
N ALA A 871 -9.03 9.73 -11.20
CA ALA A 871 -9.28 10.43 -12.46
C ALA A 871 -9.66 9.47 -13.60
N LEU A 872 -9.01 8.30 -13.71
CA LEU A 872 -9.31 7.26 -14.70
C LEU A 872 -10.68 6.61 -14.48
N ILE A 873 -11.05 6.32 -13.23
CA ILE A 873 -12.37 5.84 -12.81
C ILE A 873 -13.43 6.91 -13.10
N GLN A 874 -13.15 8.19 -12.81
CA GLN A 874 -14.07 9.29 -13.14
C GLN A 874 -14.21 9.50 -14.67
N LYS A 875 -13.12 9.34 -15.42
CA LYS A 875 -13.07 9.37 -16.90
C LYS A 875 -13.77 8.16 -17.54
N HIS A 876 -13.73 6.99 -16.88
CA HIS A 876 -14.47 5.80 -17.29
C HIS A 876 -15.95 5.85 -16.91
N ARG A 877 -16.33 6.38 -15.73
CA ARG A 877 -17.74 6.72 -15.43
C ARG A 877 -18.34 7.66 -16.49
N ARG A 878 -17.55 8.62 -16.99
CA ARG A 878 -17.95 9.52 -18.09
C ARG A 878 -18.05 8.84 -19.47
N LYS A 879 -17.30 7.76 -19.74
CA LYS A 879 -17.32 7.03 -21.03
C LYS A 879 -18.22 5.79 -21.06
N MET A 880 -18.41 5.09 -19.95
CA MET A 880 -18.90 3.70 -19.90
C MET A 880 -20.41 3.60 -19.69
N SER A 881 -21.17 4.10 -20.69
CA SER A 881 -22.62 3.88 -20.91
C SER A 881 -23.50 3.77 -19.65
N THR A 882 -23.85 4.93 -19.11
CA THR A 882 -25.15 5.34 -18.53
C THR A 882 -26.11 4.29 -17.95
N VAL A 883 -26.45 3.20 -18.65
CA VAL A 883 -27.53 2.26 -18.30
C VAL A 883 -27.36 1.61 -16.92
N ARG A 884 -26.16 1.15 -16.56
CA ARG A 884 -25.95 0.50 -15.24
C ARG A 884 -26.06 1.51 -14.11
N GLU A 885 -25.37 2.66 -14.22
CA GLU A 885 -25.38 3.66 -13.15
C GLU A 885 -26.74 4.35 -13.03
N HIS A 886 -27.48 4.52 -14.14
CA HIS A 886 -28.87 4.97 -14.10
C HIS A 886 -29.79 3.97 -13.39
N ARG A 887 -29.71 2.67 -13.71
CA ARG A 887 -30.44 1.63 -12.96
C ARG A 887 -30.05 1.58 -11.48
N TYR A 888 -28.77 1.80 -11.15
CA TYR A 888 -28.31 1.83 -9.77
C TYR A 888 -28.86 3.03 -8.99
N ARG A 889 -28.80 4.24 -9.58
CA ARG A 889 -29.41 5.44 -8.98
C ARG A 889 -30.92 5.28 -8.85
N GLN A 890 -31.61 4.83 -9.90
CA GLN A 890 -33.05 4.53 -9.87
C GLN A 890 -33.43 3.53 -8.77
N PHE A 891 -32.60 2.49 -8.53
CA PHE A 891 -32.78 1.56 -7.41
C PHE A 891 -32.60 2.27 -6.06
N LEU A 892 -31.55 3.08 -5.88
CA LEU A 892 -31.36 3.88 -4.66
C LEU A 892 -32.54 4.82 -4.40
N ASP A 893 -32.98 5.57 -5.42
CA ASP A 893 -34.10 6.51 -5.37
C ASP A 893 -35.44 5.81 -5.06
N THR A 894 -35.55 4.50 -5.32
CA THR A 894 -36.73 3.68 -5.02
C THR A 894 -36.69 3.07 -3.60
N VAL A 895 -35.49 2.84 -3.05
CA VAL A 895 -35.29 2.12 -1.78
C VAL A 895 -35.01 3.08 -0.61
N TYR A 896 -34.47 4.27 -0.86
CA TYR A 896 -34.05 5.22 0.16
C TYR A 896 -35.15 6.24 0.48
N LEU A 897 -35.81 6.08 1.62
CA LEU A 897 -36.71 7.10 2.17
C LEU A 897 -35.92 8.20 2.91
N ASP A 898 -36.47 9.42 2.94
CA ASP A 898 -36.08 10.44 3.92
C ASP A 898 -36.55 10.01 5.32
N TYR A 899 -35.68 9.25 5.98
CA TYR A 899 -35.91 8.73 7.32
C TYR A 899 -36.10 9.82 8.37
N ASP A 900 -35.50 10.99 8.21
CA ASP A 900 -35.48 12.00 9.27
C ASP A 900 -36.78 12.80 9.25
N LEU A 901 -37.26 13.19 8.06
CA LEU A 901 -38.61 13.74 7.86
C LEU A 901 -39.73 12.74 8.24
N PHE A 902 -39.54 11.46 7.90
CA PHE A 902 -40.52 10.41 8.20
C PHE A 902 -40.58 10.09 9.70
N ARG A 903 -39.43 9.98 10.38
CA ARG A 903 -39.32 9.73 11.82
C ARG A 903 -40.08 10.78 12.62
N ASP A 904 -39.88 12.05 12.34
CA ASP A 904 -40.49 13.13 13.12
C ASP A 904 -42.01 13.19 12.89
N SER A 905 -42.44 12.91 11.67
CA SER A 905 -43.87 12.78 11.32
C SER A 905 -44.54 11.62 12.08
N VAL A 906 -43.91 10.44 12.14
CA VAL A 906 -44.40 9.27 12.89
C VAL A 906 -44.39 9.54 14.39
N THR A 907 -43.31 10.12 14.92
CA THR A 907 -43.14 10.41 16.35
C THR A 907 -44.20 11.39 16.85
N LYS A 908 -44.44 12.48 16.10
CA LYS A 908 -45.51 13.44 16.40
C LYS A 908 -46.88 12.77 16.41
N ARG A 909 -47.20 12.01 15.36
CA ARG A 909 -48.51 11.34 15.23
C ARG A 909 -48.75 10.30 16.32
N PHE A 910 -47.71 9.59 16.77
CA PHE A 910 -47.80 8.65 17.90
C PHE A 910 -48.08 9.38 19.22
N ASN A 911 -47.37 10.48 19.49
CA ASN A 911 -47.57 11.29 20.69
C ASN A 911 -48.97 11.91 20.76
N ASP A 912 -49.50 12.41 19.64
CA ASP A 912 -50.88 12.92 19.54
C ASP A 912 -51.91 11.85 19.94
N VAL A 913 -51.72 10.62 19.47
CA VAL A 913 -52.59 9.47 19.76
C VAL A 913 -52.46 9.00 21.21
N GLU A 914 -51.24 8.97 21.79
CA GLU A 914 -51.06 8.63 23.21
C GLU A 914 -51.72 9.69 24.11
N HIS A 915 -51.59 10.98 23.80
CA HIS A 915 -52.27 12.05 24.53
C HIS A 915 -53.79 11.94 24.44
N LEU A 916 -54.34 11.66 23.25
CA LEU A 916 -55.79 11.45 23.07
C LEU A 916 -56.28 10.23 23.87
N ALA A 917 -55.57 9.10 23.83
CA ALA A 917 -55.92 7.91 24.58
C ALA A 917 -55.89 8.16 26.10
N ARG A 918 -54.86 8.83 26.62
CA ARG A 918 -54.77 9.23 28.04
C ARG A 918 -55.89 10.18 28.46
N LYS A 919 -56.25 11.14 27.60
CA LYS A 919 -57.38 12.06 27.83
C LYS A 919 -58.70 11.28 27.95
N LEU A 920 -59.01 10.43 26.97
CA LEU A 920 -60.24 9.62 26.96
C LEU A 920 -60.33 8.66 28.15
N GLN A 921 -59.21 8.04 28.57
CA GLN A 921 -59.17 7.22 29.79
C GLN A 921 -59.50 8.04 31.06
N LYS A 922 -58.96 9.26 31.18
CA LYS A 922 -59.25 10.16 32.31
C LYS A 922 -60.72 10.61 32.30
N GLU A 923 -61.26 10.93 31.13
CA GLU A 923 -62.66 11.35 30.97
C GLU A 923 -63.62 10.18 31.28
N ALA A 924 -63.37 8.98 30.75
CA ALA A 924 -64.17 7.78 31.05
C ALA A 924 -64.21 7.46 32.56
N ARG A 925 -63.07 7.61 33.26
CA ARG A 925 -63.02 7.48 34.73
C ARG A 925 -63.85 8.57 35.42
N ASN A 926 -63.67 9.84 35.05
CA ASN A 926 -64.44 10.95 35.61
C ASN A 926 -65.96 10.77 35.43
N TYR A 927 -66.42 10.22 34.29
CA TYR A 927 -67.84 9.91 34.08
C TYR A 927 -68.34 8.80 35.01
N ARG A 928 -67.55 7.73 35.20
CA ARG A 928 -67.90 6.64 36.13
C ARG A 928 -67.96 7.12 37.58
N ASP A 929 -66.99 7.90 38.02
CA ASP A 929 -66.90 8.42 39.40
C ASP A 929 -68.07 9.39 39.70
N ARG A 930 -68.45 10.22 38.72
CA ARG A 930 -69.66 11.07 38.77
C ARG A 930 -70.96 10.25 38.84
N ALA A 931 -71.08 9.20 38.02
CA ALA A 931 -72.27 8.35 38.01
C ALA A 931 -72.52 7.69 39.37
N HIS A 932 -71.48 7.10 39.99
CA HIS A 932 -71.61 6.54 41.35
C HIS A 932 -71.93 7.60 42.40
N THR A 933 -71.36 8.81 42.31
CA THR A 933 -71.67 9.90 43.25
C THR A 933 -73.14 10.31 43.15
N GLN A 934 -73.68 10.42 41.92
CA GLN A 934 -75.07 10.79 41.69
C GLN A 934 -76.06 9.66 42.06
N GLU A 935 -75.65 8.40 41.92
CA GLU A 935 -76.37 7.23 42.43
C GLU A 935 -76.45 7.22 43.97
N GLN A 936 -75.35 7.56 44.66
CA GLN A 936 -75.34 7.66 46.12
C GLN A 936 -76.24 8.80 46.62
N GLN A 937 -76.26 9.93 45.91
CA GLN A 937 -77.13 11.08 46.22
C GLN A 937 -78.62 10.85 45.92
N SER A 938 -78.99 9.93 45.03
CA SER A 938 -80.40 9.59 44.81
C SER A 938 -80.94 8.67 45.92
N ARG A 939 -80.14 7.69 46.36
CA ARG A 939 -80.47 6.72 47.42
C ARG A 939 -80.81 7.35 48.79
N GLN A 940 -80.47 8.62 49.00
CA GLN A 940 -80.75 9.39 50.23
C GLN A 940 -82.04 10.24 50.17
N LYS A 941 -82.77 10.26 49.04
CA LYS A 941 -83.94 11.12 48.86
C LYS A 941 -85.24 10.35 49.08
N LEU A 942 -86.26 11.04 49.63
CA LEU A 942 -87.61 10.51 49.79
C LEU A 942 -88.32 10.41 48.43
N ALA A 943 -88.83 9.21 48.11
CA ALA A 943 -89.77 8.99 47.03
C ALA A 943 -91.19 9.41 47.45
N TYR A 944 -91.96 9.98 46.51
CA TYR A 944 -93.33 10.46 46.76
C TYR A 944 -94.28 10.30 45.55
N LYS A 945 -93.85 9.59 44.50
CA LYS A 945 -94.59 9.44 43.23
C LYS A 945 -94.55 8.02 42.64
N SER A 946 -93.38 7.41 42.61
CA SER A 946 -93.14 6.13 41.92
C SER A 946 -92.30 5.20 42.80
N PHE A 947 -92.89 4.70 43.89
CA PHE A 947 -92.20 3.91 44.90
C PHE A 947 -91.57 2.62 44.35
N GLN A 948 -90.28 2.41 44.58
CA GLN A 948 -89.55 1.19 44.23
C GLN A 948 -88.86 0.54 45.43
N LYS A 949 -88.55 -0.76 45.29
CA LYS A 949 -87.76 -1.49 46.29
C LYS A 949 -86.36 -0.86 46.43
N GLY A 950 -85.99 -0.52 47.66
CA GLY A 950 -84.74 0.16 48.00
C GLY A 950 -84.86 1.68 48.13
N GLU A 951 -86.01 2.28 47.83
CA GLU A 951 -86.24 3.72 48.05
C GLU A 951 -86.68 4.04 49.48
N LEU A 952 -86.33 5.25 49.93
CA LEU A 952 -86.83 5.84 51.18
C LEU A 952 -88.24 6.40 50.97
N ALA A 953 -89.17 6.04 51.84
CA ALA A 953 -90.53 6.58 51.84
C ALA A 953 -90.94 7.08 53.23
N LEU A 954 -91.76 8.13 53.24
CA LEU A 954 -92.45 8.61 54.43
C LEU A 954 -93.81 7.89 54.51
N PHE A 955 -94.14 7.35 55.67
CA PHE A 955 -95.42 6.73 55.98
C PHE A 955 -96.14 7.51 57.08
N LEU A 956 -97.46 7.62 56.96
CA LEU A 956 -98.35 8.34 57.87
C LEU A 956 -99.56 7.46 58.22
N PRO A 957 -100.14 7.57 59.43
CA PRO A 957 -101.40 6.91 59.77
C PRO A 957 -102.55 7.49 58.95
N THR A 958 -103.54 6.67 58.61
CA THR A 958 -104.73 7.16 57.89
C THR A 958 -105.68 7.92 58.82
N ARG A 959 -106.60 8.67 58.21
CA ARG A 959 -107.58 9.54 58.91
C ARG A 959 -108.87 8.80 59.34
N ASP A 960 -108.88 7.47 59.30
CA ASP A 960 -109.98 6.63 59.78
C ASP A 960 -109.60 5.96 61.12
N PRO A 961 -109.88 6.59 62.27
CA PRO A 961 -109.56 6.04 63.58
C PRO A 961 -110.51 4.92 64.04
N THR A 962 -111.45 4.47 63.20
CA THR A 962 -112.41 3.43 63.58
C THR A 962 -111.86 2.00 63.44
N ARG A 963 -110.64 1.86 62.91
CA ARG A 963 -109.97 0.57 62.64
C ARG A 963 -108.83 0.34 63.62
N ASP A 964 -108.74 -0.86 64.18
CA ASP A 964 -107.66 -1.29 65.05
C ASP A 964 -106.92 -2.49 64.44
N PRO A 965 -105.61 -2.38 64.12
CA PRO A 965 -104.80 -1.16 64.15
C PRO A 965 -105.14 -0.18 63.01
N ASN A 966 -105.04 1.13 63.25
CA ASN A 966 -105.21 2.15 62.20
C ASN A 966 -104.16 1.91 61.09
N PRO A 967 -104.57 1.73 59.81
CA PRO A 967 -103.64 1.47 58.74
C PRO A 967 -102.72 2.68 58.46
N TRP A 968 -101.53 2.40 57.94
CA TRP A 968 -100.53 3.40 57.57
C TRP A 968 -100.32 3.39 56.06
N ALA A 969 -100.16 4.57 55.46
CA ALA A 969 -99.99 4.74 54.02
C ALA A 969 -98.74 5.57 53.68
N ALA A 970 -98.11 5.29 52.53
CA ALA A 970 -96.97 6.04 52.05
C ALA A 970 -97.41 7.43 51.53
N PHE A 971 -96.74 8.50 51.96
CA PHE A 971 -97.02 9.87 51.54
C PHE A 971 -96.71 10.06 50.05
N ASN A 972 -97.73 10.41 49.28
CA ASN A 972 -97.75 10.22 47.84
C ASN A 972 -98.43 11.39 47.11
N VAL A 973 -98.10 11.58 45.83
CA VAL A 973 -98.77 12.54 44.94
C VAL A 973 -99.18 11.83 43.65
N GLY A 974 -100.49 11.66 43.44
CA GLY A 974 -101.07 11.11 42.22
C GLY A 974 -101.12 9.58 42.11
N ALA A 975 -100.60 8.85 43.10
CA ALA A 975 -100.53 7.39 43.11
C ALA A 975 -101.01 6.82 44.48
N PRO A 976 -102.32 6.78 44.76
CA PRO A 976 -102.88 6.33 46.03
C PRO A 976 -102.77 4.81 46.26
N HIS A 977 -103.15 4.36 47.46
CA HIS A 977 -103.26 2.95 47.86
C HIS A 977 -101.93 2.17 48.03
N TYR A 978 -100.90 2.82 48.55
CA TYR A 978 -99.67 2.18 49.04
C TYR A 978 -99.70 2.10 50.57
N PHE A 979 -99.93 0.91 51.12
CA PHE A 979 -100.15 0.69 52.55
C PHE A 979 -99.01 -0.09 53.20
N LEU A 980 -98.59 0.33 54.38
CA LEU A 980 -97.54 -0.32 55.16
C LEU A 980 -98.09 -1.57 55.85
N LYS A 981 -97.38 -2.70 55.70
CA LYS A 981 -97.64 -3.92 56.45
C LYS A 981 -97.29 -3.69 57.93
N PRO A 982 -98.22 -3.86 58.88
CA PRO A 982 -97.91 -3.73 60.30
C PRO A 982 -96.90 -4.81 60.71
N SER A 983 -95.86 -4.39 61.44
CA SER A 983 -94.85 -5.25 62.04
C SER A 983 -94.59 -4.78 63.47
N SER A 984 -94.46 -5.73 64.40
CA SER A 984 -94.20 -5.45 65.82
C SER A 984 -92.89 -4.68 66.03
N GLU A 985 -91.93 -4.79 65.11
CA GLU A 985 -90.67 -4.04 65.14
C GLU A 985 -90.85 -2.53 64.98
N LEU A 986 -91.92 -2.08 64.31
CA LEU A 986 -92.09 -0.67 63.92
C LEU A 986 -92.81 0.18 64.98
N GLN A 987 -93.38 -0.43 66.03
CA GLN A 987 -94.01 0.25 67.17
C GLN A 987 -94.98 1.39 66.77
N LEU A 988 -95.84 1.12 65.79
CA LEU A 988 -96.68 2.12 65.10
C LEU A 988 -97.74 2.80 65.99
N SER A 989 -98.07 2.25 67.16
CA SER A 989 -99.12 2.77 68.06
C SER A 989 -98.79 4.13 68.68
N ASN A 990 -97.50 4.47 68.79
CA ASN A 990 -97.03 5.65 69.53
C ASN A 990 -96.34 6.67 68.60
N ARG A 991 -96.63 6.66 67.30
CA ARG A 991 -95.94 7.44 66.28
C ARG A 991 -96.92 8.23 65.40
N GLU A 992 -96.56 9.46 65.04
CA GLU A 992 -97.32 10.29 64.08
C GLU A 992 -96.84 10.10 62.63
N TRP A 993 -95.59 9.66 62.45
CA TRP A 993 -94.95 9.44 61.15
C TRP A 993 -93.82 8.40 61.26
N LEU A 994 -93.40 7.87 60.12
CA LEU A 994 -92.30 6.90 59.99
C LEU A 994 -91.57 7.14 58.67
N VAL A 995 -90.24 7.28 58.71
CA VAL A 995 -89.40 7.21 57.50
C VAL A 995 -88.77 5.82 57.45
N ALA A 996 -88.98 5.10 56.36
CA ALA A 996 -88.53 3.72 56.21
C ALA A 996 -88.17 3.40 54.76
N ARG A 997 -87.20 2.50 54.56
CA ARG A 997 -86.78 2.03 53.23
C ARG A 997 -87.61 0.82 52.81
N ILE A 998 -88.17 0.87 51.61
CA ILE A 998 -89.03 -0.18 51.05
C ILE A 998 -88.20 -1.44 50.80
N THR A 999 -88.45 -2.51 51.55
CA THR A 999 -87.73 -3.80 51.42
C THR A 999 -88.45 -4.77 50.48
N LYS A 1000 -89.79 -4.69 50.42
CA LYS A 1000 -90.65 -5.46 49.51
C LYS A 1000 -91.92 -4.66 49.20
N MET A 1001 -92.53 -4.97 48.06
CA MET A 1001 -93.84 -4.49 47.68
C MET A 1001 -94.63 -5.66 47.07
N GLU A 1002 -95.89 -5.79 47.43
CA GLU A 1002 -96.83 -6.78 46.89
C GLU A 1002 -98.03 -6.05 46.30
N GLU A 1003 -98.18 -6.07 44.97
CA GLU A 1003 -99.39 -5.58 44.30
C GLU A 1003 -100.55 -6.55 44.54
N ARG A 1004 -101.74 -6.01 44.83
CA ARG A 1004 -102.98 -6.74 45.09
C ARG A 1004 -104.16 -6.00 44.44
N VAL A 1005 -105.23 -6.74 44.16
CA VAL A 1005 -106.48 -6.21 43.59
C VAL A 1005 -107.62 -6.66 44.50
N VAL A 1006 -108.57 -5.76 44.81
CA VAL A 1006 -109.79 -6.15 45.51
C VAL A 1006 -110.71 -6.94 44.56
N ASP A 1007 -111.19 -8.08 45.03
CA ASP A 1007 -112.16 -8.94 44.34
C ASP A 1007 -113.22 -9.38 45.36
N ARG A 1008 -114.36 -8.69 45.37
CA ARG A 1008 -115.47 -8.96 46.31
C ARG A 1008 -116.20 -10.29 46.04
N ALA A 1009 -115.94 -10.98 44.94
CA ALA A 1009 -116.55 -12.29 44.67
C ALA A 1009 -115.90 -13.43 45.48
N LYS A 1010 -114.66 -13.25 45.96
CA LYS A 1010 -113.94 -14.21 46.81
C LYS A 1010 -114.13 -13.90 48.29
N GLY A 1011 -115.36 -14.06 48.79
CA GLY A 1011 -115.77 -13.65 50.14
C GLY A 1011 -114.99 -14.28 51.31
N LYS A 1012 -113.86 -13.67 51.67
CA LYS A 1012 -113.16 -13.82 52.96
C LYS A 1012 -112.81 -12.44 53.48
N GLU A 1013 -113.07 -12.20 54.76
CA GLU A 1013 -112.89 -10.88 55.40
C GLU A 1013 -111.42 -10.39 55.45
N GLY A 1014 -110.44 -11.26 55.17
CA GLY A 1014 -109.01 -10.94 55.19
C GLY A 1014 -108.40 -10.37 53.90
N ASP A 1015 -109.05 -10.48 52.74
CA ASP A 1015 -108.43 -10.10 51.45
C ASP A 1015 -108.54 -8.61 51.11
N ASN A 1016 -109.40 -7.85 51.81
CA ASN A 1016 -109.54 -6.40 51.68
C ASN A 1016 -109.44 -5.66 53.04
N PRO A 1017 -108.29 -5.72 53.73
CA PRO A 1017 -108.13 -5.16 55.08
C PRO A 1017 -108.27 -3.63 55.16
N PHE A 1018 -108.26 -2.95 54.01
CA PHE A 1018 -108.39 -1.49 53.91
C PHE A 1018 -109.73 -1.04 53.30
N ASP A 1019 -110.69 -1.97 53.11
CA ASP A 1019 -112.03 -1.76 52.54
C ASP A 1019 -112.06 -0.84 51.31
N LEU A 1020 -111.17 -1.13 50.36
CA LEU A 1020 -111.11 -0.41 49.09
C LEU A 1020 -112.24 -0.90 48.16
N SER A 1021 -112.61 -0.07 47.19
CA SER A 1021 -113.62 -0.41 46.18
C SER A 1021 -113.22 -1.62 45.33
N ASP A 1022 -114.20 -2.37 44.85
CA ASP A 1022 -113.98 -3.57 44.04
C ASP A 1022 -113.18 -3.27 42.75
N GLY A 1023 -112.32 -4.21 42.34
CA GLY A 1023 -111.42 -4.05 41.19
C GLY A 1023 -110.24 -3.07 41.38
N LEU A 1024 -110.09 -2.43 42.55
CA LEU A 1024 -109.05 -1.44 42.78
C LEU A 1024 -107.69 -2.08 43.10
N ARG A 1025 -106.64 -1.60 42.43
CA ARG A 1025 -105.23 -1.96 42.67
C ARG A 1025 -104.67 -1.23 43.89
N TRP A 1026 -104.03 -1.98 44.77
CA TRP A 1026 -103.33 -1.46 45.94
C TRP A 1026 -102.04 -2.24 46.20
N HIS A 1027 -101.13 -1.67 46.98
CA HIS A 1027 -99.83 -2.26 47.25
C HIS A 1027 -99.59 -2.41 48.75
N LEU A 1028 -99.27 -3.62 49.19
CA LEU A 1028 -98.76 -3.88 50.54
C LEU A 1028 -97.24 -3.68 50.52
N ILE A 1029 -96.75 -2.68 51.23
CA ILE A 1029 -95.33 -2.40 51.39
C ILE A 1029 -94.81 -3.07 52.66
N GLU A 1030 -93.73 -3.82 52.54
CA GLU A 1030 -92.83 -4.10 53.66
C GLU A 1030 -91.71 -3.07 53.63
N ALA A 1031 -91.51 -2.35 54.73
CA ALA A 1031 -90.44 -1.36 54.86
C ALA A 1031 -89.73 -1.55 56.20
N LYS A 1032 -88.43 -1.22 56.23
CA LYS A 1032 -87.62 -1.24 57.44
C LYS A 1032 -87.26 0.19 57.80
N GLU A 1033 -87.44 0.56 59.07
CA GLU A 1033 -87.01 1.85 59.60
C GLU A 1033 -85.51 2.07 59.34
N GLU A 1034 -85.18 3.24 58.81
CA GLU A 1034 -83.79 3.66 58.58
C GLU A 1034 -83.37 4.54 59.74
N ARG A 1035 -82.34 4.12 60.48
CA ARG A 1035 -81.81 4.76 61.69
C ARG A 1035 -80.60 5.64 61.36
#